data_AF-A0A519DN40-F1
#
_entry.id   AF-A0A519DN40-F1
#
_cell.length_a   1.000
_cell.length_b   1.000
_cell.length_c   1.000
_cell.angle_alpha   90.00
_cell.angle_beta   90.00
_cell.angle_gamma   90.00
#
_symmetry.space_group_name_H-M   'P 1'
#
loop_
_entity.id
_entity.type
_entity.pdbx_description
1 polymer ?
#
loop_
_entity_poly.entity_id
_entity_poly.type
_entity_poly.pdbx_seq_one_letter_code
_entity_poly.pdbx_strand_id
1 'polypeptide(L)'
;MMDSNKGPARASILILTMLLTSLLLALTPSAAAEAETRSSHTYVEQFGPSFDKVIIATTDDDLSTPRDLAFHPNSARPNELWIANRATDSITIVHNTGMEDQWTENRQDTYANHFMEEISAFAFGQYDSEFDHIFASAQESRNTYNGQQSPNDFMGPALWPSSLDHFAEEHQSDSNLGSHLDMLHESPQGMGIAHDSGNAYWYNDGYYGELVYYDFNSDHDTGGDDHDDGIVRRYSEITPTRRAGVPGHMILDKSNGILYIADTGAGRVLWVNTDDPSTTTTNIMGSSTQKDPSLAEYSEITGVEWGVLASGLDDPSGIALHGDRLFVSLNGNGKIKAYGLAGNGKSVTHLQTIDTNANSIMGLEVGPNDKLYYVSSSNNRVIRIDPHPDADLDWIRDSLDDCDQTYGTSTEDRVGCPDLDGDGWSDDGDDFDSDNTQWSDTDSDGYGDNPTPATTPDDCLLTWGNSTIDRLGCVDGDGDGWSDANDEYPNNKLLWSDDDGDGYADQSGTSISDDCPEVYGFSSADRLGCIDTDGDGWSDAGDDYPAESTQWRDTDGDGYGDNVEGKDGDLCSSDEGYSTIDRIGCPDADEDGYSNPDDGWTAADGADAFPIDDTQWLDSDSDGYGDNPAPAQQADDCPETYGTSIQDRLGCPDLDGDGWSDEGDAFDMDASQWLDSDGDGYGDNPAPANTPDACPDDWGDSTLDRLGCPDSDGDGWADLGDAFLDNVRLWSDADGDGYADQQGTNLSDDCPGEAGSSSEDRLGCVDADGDGWSDAGDSYPADASRHVKSLLPMIMLILVVLVGGTATAVILRRRGKEGAIPHLTAPEMTPPPVLAPAPPADPPGLIPEPPGLPPEPPGLDPEPPVPEPEAEEVGPPIPEEGIPEGWTLEQWNYYGQEWLDSEAEGVEDEEEK
;
A
#
# COMPACT_ATOMS: atom_id res chain seq x y z
N MET A 1 24.45 -51.24 -57.64
CA MET A 1 23.41 -50.52 -58.41
C MET A 1 23.85 -49.05 -58.40
N MET A 2 24.06 -48.40 -59.55
CA MET A 2 23.05 -47.68 -60.36
C MET A 2 22.34 -46.59 -59.52
N ASP A 3 22.33 -45.30 -59.87
CA ASP A 3 22.97 -44.54 -60.98
C ASP A 3 23.13 -43.06 -60.54
N SER A 4 24.20 -42.31 -60.86
CA SER A 4 24.49 -41.54 -62.09
C SER A 4 23.56 -40.35 -62.42
N ASN A 5 24.19 -39.19 -62.71
CA ASN A 5 23.66 -37.97 -63.38
C ASN A 5 22.77 -37.00 -62.53
N LYS A 6 22.65 -35.69 -62.81
CA LYS A 6 23.53 -34.60 -63.36
C LYS A 6 22.65 -33.33 -63.50
N GLY A 7 23.16 -32.14 -63.18
CA GLY A 7 22.47 -30.87 -63.55
C GLY A 7 23.18 -29.58 -63.11
N PRO A 8 23.87 -28.84 -64.01
CA PRO A 8 24.61 -27.63 -63.67
C PRO A 8 24.13 -26.33 -64.38
N ALA A 9 24.73 -25.19 -63.97
CA ALA A 9 24.61 -23.81 -64.50
C ALA A 9 23.35 -23.03 -64.05
N ARG A 10 23.37 -21.68 -63.92
CA ARG A 10 24.29 -20.60 -64.36
C ARG A 10 24.49 -19.60 -63.18
N ALA A 11 25.64 -18.97 -62.87
CA ALA A 11 26.79 -18.41 -63.61
C ALA A 11 26.69 -16.89 -63.93
N SER A 12 27.78 -16.13 -63.66
CA SER A 12 27.91 -14.65 -63.53
C SER A 12 27.46 -14.15 -62.15
N ILE A 13 28.16 -13.28 -61.41
CA ILE A 13 29.13 -12.18 -61.69
C ILE A 13 30.29 -12.25 -60.64
N LEU A 14 31.50 -11.69 -60.75
CA LEU A 14 32.45 -11.36 -61.83
C LEU A 14 33.67 -10.66 -61.15
N ILE A 15 34.89 -11.23 -61.18
CA ILE A 15 36.20 -10.54 -60.93
C ILE A 15 36.31 -9.81 -59.56
N LEU A 16 37.07 -10.31 -58.57
CA LEU A 16 38.55 -10.25 -58.43
C LEU A 16 38.90 -11.06 -57.13
N THR A 17 40.07 -11.64 -56.82
CA THR A 17 41.47 -11.61 -57.34
C THR A 17 42.10 -13.01 -57.19
N MET A 18 43.34 -13.20 -57.67
CA MET A 18 44.33 -14.14 -57.10
C MET A 18 45.69 -13.40 -57.02
N LEU A 19 46.62 -13.85 -56.16
CA LEU A 19 48.02 -14.20 -56.52
C LEU A 19 48.89 -14.50 -55.28
N LEU A 20 49.69 -15.57 -55.40
CA LEU A 20 50.90 -15.94 -54.62
C LEU A 20 50.81 -16.04 -53.08
N THR A 21 50.83 -17.30 -52.60
CA THR A 21 51.59 -17.69 -51.40
C THR A 21 52.59 -18.79 -51.77
N SER A 22 53.89 -18.49 -51.72
CA SER A 22 54.99 -19.47 -51.73
C SER A 22 56.31 -18.78 -51.42
N LEU A 23 57.15 -19.47 -50.63
CA LEU A 23 58.54 -19.15 -50.32
C LEU A 23 58.79 -17.89 -49.44
N LEU A 24 58.89 -18.13 -48.13
CA LEU A 24 60.17 -17.95 -47.43
C LEU A 24 60.25 -18.86 -46.19
N LEU A 25 61.45 -19.32 -45.85
CA LEU A 25 61.77 -19.98 -44.58
C LEU A 25 62.41 -18.97 -43.64
N ALA A 26 61.91 -18.86 -42.41
CA ALA A 26 62.63 -18.31 -41.26
C ALA A 26 61.97 -18.82 -39.96
N LEU A 27 62.81 -19.21 -38.97
CA LEU A 27 62.65 -19.12 -37.50
C LEU A 27 61.20 -19.06 -36.96
N THR A 28 60.72 -19.98 -36.11
CA THR A 28 61.27 -20.45 -34.81
C THR A 28 60.71 -21.85 -34.42
N PRO A 29 61.17 -22.49 -33.33
CA PRO A 29 60.44 -23.60 -32.71
C PRO A 29 59.20 -23.10 -31.94
N SER A 30 58.01 -23.54 -32.35
CA SER A 30 56.76 -23.31 -31.60
C SER A 30 56.54 -24.42 -30.58
N ALA A 31 57.06 -24.24 -29.37
CA ALA A 31 56.55 -24.89 -28.17
C ALA A 31 55.53 -23.96 -27.49
N ALA A 32 54.64 -24.54 -26.66
CA ALA A 32 53.63 -23.86 -25.84
C ALA A 32 52.68 -22.89 -26.59
N ALA A 33 51.53 -23.42 -27.04
CA ALA A 33 50.32 -22.65 -27.33
C ALA A 33 49.05 -23.52 -27.20
N GLU A 34 49.02 -24.44 -26.25
CA GLU A 34 47.79 -25.09 -25.76
C GLU A 34 47.61 -24.68 -24.30
N ALA A 35 46.67 -23.77 -24.09
CA ALA A 35 46.12 -23.35 -22.81
C ALA A 35 44.62 -23.06 -23.04
N GLU A 36 43.78 -23.23 -22.03
CA GLU A 36 42.30 -23.20 -22.13
C GLU A 36 41.76 -24.29 -23.09
N THR A 37 41.29 -25.47 -22.64
CA THR A 37 40.47 -25.72 -21.44
C THR A 37 40.88 -26.99 -20.68
N ARG A 38 41.28 -26.82 -19.43
CA ARG A 38 41.26 -27.82 -18.33
C ARG A 38 40.92 -27.07 -17.03
N SER A 39 40.41 -27.78 -16.03
CA SER A 39 39.88 -27.17 -14.81
C SER A 39 40.88 -26.24 -14.12
N SER A 40 40.38 -25.12 -13.60
CA SER A 40 41.09 -24.31 -12.62
C SER A 40 41.40 -25.17 -11.41
N HIS A 41 42.67 -25.38 -11.09
CA HIS A 41 43.05 -26.21 -9.96
C HIS A 41 42.54 -25.55 -8.68
N THR A 42 41.57 -26.19 -8.03
CA THR A 42 40.87 -25.67 -6.85
C THR A 42 41.76 -25.68 -5.61
N TYR A 43 42.50 -26.77 -5.42
CA TYR A 43 43.54 -26.91 -4.40
C TYR A 43 44.96 -26.91 -5.00
N VAL A 44 45.95 -26.79 -4.12
CA VAL A 44 47.37 -26.88 -4.45
C VAL A 44 47.82 -28.33 -4.31
N GLU A 45 48.34 -28.91 -5.38
CA GLU A 45 48.76 -30.32 -5.48
C GLU A 45 49.62 -30.82 -4.32
N GLN A 46 50.52 -29.98 -3.80
CA GLN A 46 51.39 -30.26 -2.65
C GLN A 46 50.64 -30.41 -1.32
N PHE A 47 49.37 -29.99 -1.26
CA PHE A 47 48.49 -29.98 -0.08
C PHE A 47 47.29 -30.93 -0.22
N GLY A 48 46.72 -31.06 -1.43
CA GLY A 48 45.47 -31.81 -1.66
C GLY A 48 44.24 -31.11 -1.09
N PRO A 49 43.06 -31.76 -1.16
CA PRO A 49 41.93 -31.44 -0.28
C PRO A 49 42.26 -31.75 1.19
N SER A 50 42.96 -32.87 1.41
CA SER A 50 43.43 -33.34 2.71
C SER A 50 44.68 -34.22 2.54
N PHE A 51 45.46 -34.39 3.61
CA PHE A 51 46.79 -35.01 3.56
C PHE A 51 47.18 -35.78 4.83
N ASP A 52 47.98 -36.83 4.63
CA ASP A 52 48.72 -37.50 5.70
C ASP A 52 50.03 -36.75 6.02
N LYS A 53 50.51 -36.89 7.27
CA LYS A 53 51.77 -36.31 7.75
C LYS A 53 52.76 -37.42 8.10
N VAL A 54 53.68 -37.71 7.18
CA VAL A 54 54.69 -38.75 7.35
C VAL A 54 55.93 -38.17 8.03
N ILE A 55 56.30 -38.72 9.20
CA ILE A 55 57.54 -38.35 9.88
C ILE A 55 58.72 -38.99 9.14
N ILE A 56 59.67 -38.15 8.72
CA ILE A 56 60.84 -38.56 7.93
C ILE A 56 62.07 -38.78 8.81
N ALA A 57 62.33 -37.86 9.74
CA ALA A 57 63.47 -37.93 10.66
C ALA A 57 63.12 -37.27 12.01
N THR A 58 63.83 -37.68 13.07
CA THR A 58 63.52 -37.41 14.48
C THR A 58 64.78 -37.18 15.34
N THR A 59 64.63 -37.03 16.66
CA THR A 59 65.76 -37.07 17.61
C THR A 59 66.56 -38.37 17.59
N ASP A 60 65.95 -39.46 17.15
CA ASP A 60 66.63 -40.77 17.04
C ASP A 60 67.49 -40.84 15.76
N ASP A 61 67.37 -39.82 14.89
CA ASP A 61 68.15 -39.54 13.67
C ASP A 61 69.09 -38.33 13.88
N ASP A 62 69.52 -38.11 15.13
CA ASP A 62 70.38 -37.00 15.58
C ASP A 62 69.84 -35.57 15.32
N LEU A 63 68.54 -35.39 15.06
CA LEU A 63 67.97 -34.04 14.88
C LEU A 63 67.97 -33.23 16.20
N SER A 64 68.54 -32.02 16.16
CA SER A 64 68.80 -31.19 17.34
C SER A 64 68.52 -29.70 17.07
N THR A 65 67.28 -29.27 17.33
CA THR A 65 66.68 -28.02 16.85
C THR A 65 66.96 -27.79 15.36
N PRO A 66 66.48 -28.69 14.49
CA PRO A 66 66.61 -28.54 13.05
C PRO A 66 65.97 -27.23 12.60
N ARG A 67 66.51 -26.61 11.56
CA ARG A 67 66.02 -25.32 11.03
C ARG A 67 65.69 -25.32 9.56
N ASP A 68 66.53 -25.98 8.78
CA ASP A 68 66.52 -25.90 7.33
C ASP A 68 66.73 -27.28 6.71
N LEU A 69 66.28 -27.47 5.47
CA LEU A 69 66.40 -28.72 4.74
C LEU A 69 66.45 -28.48 3.22
N ALA A 70 67.21 -29.30 2.50
CA ALA A 70 67.27 -29.27 1.04
C ALA A 70 67.61 -30.65 0.48
N PHE A 71 67.03 -31.03 -0.66
CA PHE A 71 67.42 -32.26 -1.36
C PHE A 71 68.75 -32.06 -2.11
N HIS A 72 69.56 -33.10 -2.17
CA HIS A 72 70.85 -33.05 -2.86
C HIS A 72 70.63 -32.89 -4.38
N PRO A 73 71.19 -31.85 -5.02
CA PRO A 73 70.87 -31.48 -6.40
C PRO A 73 71.43 -32.45 -7.46
N ASN A 74 72.37 -33.33 -7.08
CA ASN A 74 72.89 -34.33 -8.01
C ASN A 74 71.79 -35.35 -8.33
N SER A 75 71.36 -35.41 -9.60
CA SER A 75 70.36 -36.36 -10.11
C SER A 75 70.65 -37.86 -9.87
N ALA A 76 71.85 -38.24 -9.41
CA ALA A 76 72.18 -39.59 -8.94
C ALA A 76 71.87 -39.84 -7.44
N ARG A 77 71.65 -38.79 -6.65
CA ARG A 77 71.32 -38.78 -5.21
C ARG A 77 69.91 -38.18 -4.92
N PRO A 78 68.87 -38.36 -5.76
CA PRO A 78 67.67 -37.51 -5.73
C PRO A 78 66.79 -37.68 -4.48
N ASN A 79 66.95 -38.77 -3.71
CA ASN A 79 66.23 -39.00 -2.46
C ASN A 79 67.12 -38.75 -1.22
N GLU A 80 68.20 -37.99 -1.37
CA GLU A 80 69.10 -37.66 -0.27
C GLU A 80 68.77 -36.26 0.27
N LEU A 81 68.33 -36.18 1.53
CA LEU A 81 67.84 -34.95 2.17
C LEU A 81 68.81 -34.50 3.26
N TRP A 82 69.34 -33.29 3.13
CA TRP A 82 70.24 -32.67 4.10
C TRP A 82 69.43 -31.78 5.04
N ILE A 83 69.71 -31.81 6.35
CA ILE A 83 68.95 -31.13 7.40
C ILE A 83 69.91 -30.41 8.36
N ALA A 84 69.79 -29.09 8.48
CA ALA A 84 70.67 -28.27 9.31
C ALA A 84 70.23 -28.23 10.79
N ASN A 85 71.09 -28.67 11.71
CA ASN A 85 70.83 -28.72 13.16
C ASN A 85 71.53 -27.59 13.92
N ARG A 86 70.74 -26.62 14.40
CA ARG A 86 71.23 -25.43 15.09
C ARG A 86 71.94 -25.71 16.42
N ALA A 87 71.51 -26.72 17.19
CA ALA A 87 72.05 -26.97 18.53
C ALA A 87 73.28 -27.89 18.56
N THR A 88 73.70 -28.39 17.40
CA THR A 88 74.90 -29.23 17.24
C THR A 88 75.86 -28.73 16.17
N ASP A 89 75.53 -27.65 15.46
CA ASP A 89 76.33 -27.10 14.36
C ASP A 89 76.66 -28.19 13.32
N SER A 90 75.66 -29.02 12.97
CA SER A 90 75.85 -30.24 12.19
C SER A 90 74.72 -30.49 11.20
N ILE A 91 75.00 -31.27 10.16
CA ILE A 91 74.00 -31.69 9.18
C ILE A 91 73.61 -33.15 9.44
N THR A 92 72.31 -33.43 9.57
CA THR A 92 71.79 -34.80 9.42
C THR A 92 71.50 -35.03 7.93
N ILE A 93 71.99 -36.14 7.39
CA ILE A 93 71.74 -36.57 6.02
C ILE A 93 70.84 -37.80 6.06
N VAL A 94 69.69 -37.72 5.39
CA VAL A 94 68.73 -38.81 5.23
C VAL A 94 68.90 -39.41 3.83
N HIS A 95 69.33 -40.67 3.78
CA HIS A 95 69.50 -41.43 2.56
C HIS A 95 68.22 -42.21 2.24
N ASN A 96 67.88 -42.34 0.95
CA ASN A 96 66.64 -42.99 0.49
C ASN A 96 65.37 -42.45 1.19
N THR A 97 65.31 -41.11 1.32
CA THR A 97 64.27 -40.37 2.05
C THR A 97 62.86 -40.80 1.66
N GLY A 98 62.11 -41.30 2.64
CA GLY A 98 60.73 -41.73 2.46
C GLY A 98 60.53 -43.07 1.74
N MET A 99 61.59 -43.89 1.60
CA MET A 99 61.56 -45.26 1.05
C MET A 99 61.69 -46.33 2.15
N GLU A 100 61.42 -47.60 1.83
CA GLU A 100 61.51 -48.72 2.79
C GLU A 100 62.94 -48.97 3.32
N ASP A 101 63.97 -48.53 2.59
CA ASP A 101 65.39 -48.66 2.94
C ASP A 101 66.05 -47.31 3.30
N GLN A 102 65.27 -46.39 3.86
CA GLN A 102 65.77 -45.14 4.45
C GLN A 102 66.77 -45.40 5.58
N TRP A 103 67.85 -44.62 5.64
CA TRP A 103 68.78 -44.59 6.77
C TRP A 103 69.41 -43.19 6.93
N THR A 104 70.05 -42.95 8.08
CA THR A 104 70.49 -41.60 8.49
C THR A 104 71.93 -41.58 9.00
N GLU A 105 72.63 -40.46 8.77
CA GLU A 105 73.95 -40.14 9.36
C GLU A 105 74.02 -38.66 9.78
N ASN A 106 74.82 -38.33 10.79
CA ASN A 106 75.10 -36.95 11.18
C ASN A 106 76.57 -36.59 10.89
N ARG A 107 76.78 -35.41 10.30
CA ARG A 107 78.08 -34.87 9.90
C ARG A 107 78.32 -33.55 10.64
N GLN A 108 79.29 -33.56 11.56
CA GLN A 108 79.70 -32.41 12.37
C GLN A 108 81.19 -32.14 12.14
N ASP A 109 81.53 -30.94 11.69
CA ASP A 109 82.93 -30.54 11.50
C ASP A 109 83.58 -30.14 12.84
N THR A 110 84.87 -30.46 13.01
CA THR A 110 85.68 -30.13 14.19
C THR A 110 85.80 -28.62 14.44
N TYR A 111 85.64 -27.80 13.40
CA TYR A 111 85.63 -26.34 13.44
C TYR A 111 84.22 -25.76 13.19
N ALA A 112 83.16 -26.57 13.25
CA ALA A 112 81.78 -26.13 13.09
C ALA A 112 81.38 -25.03 14.08
N ASN A 113 82.00 -24.97 15.26
CA ASN A 113 81.78 -23.89 16.23
C ASN A 113 82.25 -22.50 15.74
N HIS A 114 82.91 -22.41 14.59
CA HIS A 114 83.19 -21.16 13.88
C HIS A 114 82.41 -21.06 12.58
N PHE A 115 82.54 -22.07 11.70
CA PHE A 115 82.02 -22.02 10.32
C PHE A 115 80.53 -22.42 10.19
N MET A 116 79.91 -22.95 11.24
CA MET A 116 78.52 -23.43 11.25
C MET A 116 77.76 -23.05 12.55
N GLU A 117 78.29 -22.12 13.36
CA GLU A 117 77.80 -21.79 14.70
C GLU A 117 76.34 -21.28 14.71
N GLU A 118 75.46 -22.04 15.36
CA GLU A 118 74.00 -21.82 15.39
C GLU A 118 73.41 -21.69 13.97
N ILE A 119 73.84 -22.55 13.04
CA ILE A 119 73.38 -22.60 11.63
C ILE A 119 71.88 -22.33 11.50
N SER A 120 71.54 -21.37 10.65
CA SER A 120 70.17 -20.90 10.38
C SER A 120 69.63 -21.40 9.06
N ALA A 121 70.49 -21.48 8.04
CA ALA A 121 70.14 -21.88 6.69
C ALA A 121 71.35 -22.46 5.93
N PHE A 122 71.10 -23.16 4.83
CA PHE A 122 72.11 -23.51 3.85
C PHE A 122 71.52 -23.56 2.43
N ALA A 123 72.35 -23.37 1.41
CA ALA A 123 71.95 -23.48 0.01
C ALA A 123 72.98 -24.26 -0.79
N PHE A 124 72.53 -25.27 -1.53
CA PHE A 124 73.37 -25.97 -2.51
C PHE A 124 73.72 -25.06 -3.69
N GLY A 125 74.96 -25.18 -4.13
CA GLY A 125 75.55 -24.39 -5.20
C GLY A 125 75.77 -25.15 -6.51
N GLN A 126 76.75 -24.69 -7.28
CA GLN A 126 77.12 -25.33 -8.55
C GLN A 126 77.68 -26.75 -8.34
N TYR A 127 77.56 -27.56 -9.40
CA TYR A 127 78.25 -28.85 -9.50
C TYR A 127 79.76 -28.61 -9.59
N ASP A 128 80.54 -29.40 -8.85
CA ASP A 128 81.99 -29.47 -8.98
C ASP A 128 82.48 -30.93 -9.19
N SER A 129 83.61 -31.07 -9.89
CA SER A 129 84.18 -32.36 -10.28
C SER A 129 84.91 -33.14 -9.19
N GLU A 130 85.25 -32.50 -8.07
CA GLU A 130 85.89 -33.09 -6.89
C GLU A 130 84.90 -33.12 -5.71
N PHE A 131 84.20 -32.02 -5.46
CA PHE A 131 83.30 -31.85 -4.31
C PHE A 131 81.82 -32.24 -4.55
N ASP A 132 81.49 -32.82 -5.72
CA ASP A 132 80.15 -33.14 -6.25
C ASP A 132 79.26 -31.89 -6.46
N HIS A 133 78.84 -31.24 -5.39
CA HIS A 133 78.33 -29.87 -5.41
C HIS A 133 78.95 -29.12 -4.24
N ILE A 134 79.19 -27.83 -4.39
CA ILE A 134 79.45 -26.96 -3.23
C ILE A 134 78.12 -26.62 -2.54
N PHE A 135 78.17 -26.21 -1.28
CA PHE A 135 77.06 -25.52 -0.61
C PHE A 135 77.60 -24.43 0.30
N ALA A 136 76.80 -23.42 0.61
CA ALA A 136 77.14 -22.41 1.62
C ALA A 136 76.12 -22.40 2.76
N SER A 137 76.59 -22.12 3.98
CA SER A 137 75.77 -22.04 5.19
C SER A 137 75.73 -20.62 5.79
N ALA A 138 74.63 -20.31 6.48
CA ALA A 138 74.43 -19.08 7.26
C ALA A 138 74.32 -19.39 8.76
N GLN A 139 74.85 -18.50 9.59
CA GLN A 139 75.12 -18.72 11.02
C GLN A 139 74.42 -17.62 11.84
N GLU A 140 73.52 -17.95 12.78
CA GLU A 140 72.82 -16.90 13.58
C GLU A 140 73.72 -16.24 14.66
N SER A 141 75.03 -16.52 14.60
CA SER A 141 76.04 -16.15 15.58
C SER A 141 76.67 -14.77 15.35
N ARG A 142 77.33 -14.27 16.40
CA ARG A 142 78.28 -13.13 16.37
C ARG A 142 79.74 -13.57 16.49
N ASN A 143 80.01 -14.81 16.07
CA ASN A 143 81.23 -15.58 16.27
C ASN A 143 81.65 -15.61 17.76
N THR A 144 81.09 -16.58 18.48
CA THR A 144 81.30 -16.79 19.93
C THR A 144 82.00 -18.11 20.23
N TYR A 145 82.27 -18.93 19.22
CA TYR A 145 82.88 -20.26 19.34
C TYR A 145 82.08 -21.19 20.28
N ASN A 146 80.75 -21.20 20.14
CA ASN A 146 79.77 -21.85 21.02
C ASN A 146 79.84 -21.32 22.46
N GLY A 147 79.89 -19.99 22.60
CA GLY A 147 80.02 -19.29 23.88
C GLY A 147 81.39 -19.44 24.57
N GLN A 148 82.40 -19.99 23.89
CA GLN A 148 83.77 -20.09 24.43
C GLN A 148 84.49 -18.72 24.45
N GLN A 149 84.06 -17.77 23.61
CA GLN A 149 84.62 -16.42 23.51
C GLN A 149 83.53 -15.35 23.59
N SER A 150 83.93 -14.10 23.85
CA SER A 150 83.05 -12.94 23.67
C SER A 150 82.80 -12.70 22.17
N PRO A 151 81.60 -12.26 21.76
CA PRO A 151 81.31 -11.84 20.39
C PRO A 151 82.38 -10.91 19.82
N ASN A 152 82.89 -11.22 18.63
CA ASN A 152 83.88 -10.41 17.92
C ASN A 152 83.33 -9.77 16.62
N ASP A 153 82.11 -10.16 16.20
CA ASP A 153 81.43 -9.74 14.96
C ASP A 153 82.20 -10.10 13.66
N PHE A 154 83.08 -11.09 13.71
CA PHE A 154 83.83 -11.67 12.59
C PHE A 154 83.13 -12.96 12.15
N MET A 155 82.00 -12.79 11.44
CA MET A 155 81.10 -13.86 10.99
C MET A 155 80.47 -13.48 9.64
N GLY A 156 80.12 -14.48 8.83
CA GLY A 156 79.48 -14.38 7.53
C GLY A 156 79.41 -15.80 6.92
N PRO A 157 79.00 -15.96 5.65
CA PRO A 157 78.79 -17.27 5.05
C PRO A 157 80.10 -18.08 4.93
N ALA A 158 79.98 -19.39 5.12
CA ALA A 158 81.05 -20.37 4.90
C ALA A 158 80.67 -21.34 3.78
N LEU A 159 81.63 -21.69 2.94
CA LEU A 159 81.52 -22.58 1.78
C LEU A 159 82.03 -23.98 2.12
N TRP A 160 81.40 -25.01 1.54
CA TRP A 160 81.60 -26.41 1.91
C TRP A 160 81.44 -27.36 0.71
N PRO A 161 82.04 -28.56 0.73
CA PRO A 161 81.76 -29.63 -0.23
C PRO A 161 80.50 -30.41 0.18
N SER A 162 79.79 -31.02 -0.78
CA SER A 162 78.69 -31.98 -0.51
C SER A 162 79.04 -33.44 -0.82
N SER A 163 80.27 -33.68 -1.28
CA SER A 163 80.85 -35.01 -1.37
C SER A 163 81.06 -35.60 0.03
N LEU A 164 80.49 -36.79 0.27
CA LEU A 164 80.51 -37.48 1.56
C LEU A 164 81.91 -38.03 1.93
N ASP A 165 82.84 -38.04 0.97
CA ASP A 165 84.25 -38.38 1.18
C ASP A 165 85.07 -37.18 1.73
N HIS A 166 84.54 -35.95 1.65
CA HIS A 166 85.21 -34.72 2.12
C HIS A 166 84.50 -34.05 3.31
N PHE A 167 83.17 -33.89 3.23
CA PHE A 167 82.40 -33.11 4.20
C PHE A 167 82.39 -33.75 5.60
N ALA A 168 82.89 -32.99 6.58
CA ALA A 168 83.17 -33.41 7.95
C ALA A 168 84.10 -34.65 8.06
N GLU A 169 84.92 -34.94 7.05
CA GLU A 169 85.88 -36.06 7.02
C GLU A 169 87.33 -35.57 6.85
N GLU A 170 87.57 -34.58 6.00
CA GLU A 170 88.91 -34.00 5.84
C GLU A 170 89.29 -33.06 6.99
N HIS A 171 90.57 -33.06 7.35
CA HIS A 171 91.21 -32.21 8.37
C HIS A 171 90.65 -32.24 9.81
N GLN A 172 89.74 -33.18 10.12
CA GLN A 172 89.09 -33.35 11.45
C GLN A 172 90.02 -33.70 12.63
N SER A 173 91.34 -33.81 12.43
CA SER A 173 92.27 -34.21 13.50
C SER A 173 93.70 -33.68 13.37
N ASP A 174 93.96 -32.71 12.50
CA ASP A 174 95.29 -32.11 12.33
C ASP A 174 95.39 -30.64 12.79
N SER A 175 95.68 -29.69 11.90
CA SER A 175 95.82 -28.27 12.18
C SER A 175 95.20 -27.35 11.12
N ASN A 176 94.74 -27.91 10.00
CA ASN A 176 93.93 -27.21 9.02
C ASN A 176 92.50 -27.01 9.57
N LEU A 177 91.77 -26.06 9.02
CA LEU A 177 90.50 -25.55 9.56
C LEU A 177 89.27 -26.39 9.14
N GLY A 178 89.36 -27.70 9.32
CA GLY A 178 88.28 -28.63 8.98
C GLY A 178 88.03 -28.79 7.47
N SER A 179 86.81 -29.15 7.11
CA SER A 179 86.40 -29.49 5.73
C SER A 179 85.79 -28.32 4.94
N HIS A 180 85.83 -27.10 5.47
CA HIS A 180 85.32 -25.91 4.77
C HIS A 180 86.24 -25.50 3.60
N LEU A 181 85.67 -24.90 2.56
CA LEU A 181 86.35 -24.48 1.32
C LEU A 181 86.71 -23.00 1.29
N ASP A 182 85.94 -22.16 2.00
CA ASP A 182 86.11 -20.71 2.11
C ASP A 182 85.21 -20.15 3.23
N MET A 183 85.52 -18.98 3.79
CA MET A 183 84.62 -18.21 4.66
C MET A 183 84.82 -16.70 4.48
N LEU A 184 83.73 -16.01 4.11
CA LEU A 184 83.70 -14.55 4.04
C LEU A 184 82.93 -13.98 5.23
N HIS A 185 83.34 -12.80 5.66
CA HIS A 185 82.95 -12.23 6.95
C HIS A 185 81.85 -11.18 6.78
N GLU A 186 81.87 -10.06 7.52
CA GLU A 186 81.00 -8.89 7.29
C GLU A 186 79.51 -8.99 7.68
N SER A 187 78.92 -10.18 7.83
CA SER A 187 77.48 -10.33 8.15
C SER A 187 77.20 -11.35 9.26
N PRO A 188 77.36 -10.94 10.53
CA PRO A 188 76.91 -11.71 11.69
C PRO A 188 75.39 -11.91 11.70
N GLN A 189 74.96 -12.93 12.43
CA GLN A 189 73.55 -13.27 12.63
C GLN A 189 72.81 -13.49 11.32
N GLY A 190 73.42 -14.27 10.43
CA GLY A 190 72.83 -14.69 9.17
C GLY A 190 71.51 -15.42 9.39
N MET A 191 70.48 -15.02 8.66
CA MET A 191 69.12 -15.56 8.82
C MET A 191 68.70 -16.50 7.69
N GLY A 192 69.35 -16.41 6.54
CA GLY A 192 69.00 -17.09 5.30
C GLY A 192 70.10 -16.90 4.26
N ILE A 193 70.17 -17.83 3.31
CA ILE A 193 71.13 -17.82 2.20
C ILE A 193 70.49 -18.44 0.96
N ALA A 194 70.85 -17.98 -0.24
CA ALA A 194 70.42 -18.55 -1.52
C ALA A 194 71.56 -18.53 -2.53
N HIS A 195 71.74 -19.62 -3.30
CA HIS A 195 72.78 -19.69 -4.35
C HIS A 195 72.43 -18.79 -5.54
N ASP A 196 73.35 -17.93 -5.93
CA ASP A 196 73.26 -17.14 -7.16
C ASP A 196 73.79 -17.93 -8.36
N SER A 197 75.11 -17.94 -8.52
CA SER A 197 75.84 -18.55 -9.62
C SER A 197 77.30 -18.75 -9.22
N GLY A 198 78.03 -19.69 -9.83
CA GLY A 198 79.43 -19.94 -9.43
C GLY A 198 79.58 -20.26 -7.94
N ASN A 199 80.55 -19.62 -7.28
CA ASN A 199 80.71 -19.58 -5.83
C ASN A 199 80.07 -18.31 -5.22
N ALA A 200 78.95 -17.82 -5.76
CA ALA A 200 78.25 -16.63 -5.28
C ALA A 200 76.88 -16.91 -4.67
N TYR A 201 76.53 -16.16 -3.62
CA TYR A 201 75.37 -16.37 -2.76
C TYR A 201 74.77 -15.05 -2.27
N TRP A 202 73.45 -15.00 -2.19
CA TRP A 202 72.69 -13.96 -1.51
C TRP A 202 72.50 -14.34 -0.04
N TYR A 203 72.62 -13.37 0.87
CA TYR A 203 72.68 -13.59 2.31
C TYR A 203 71.87 -12.53 3.08
N ASN A 204 71.08 -12.97 4.05
CA ASN A 204 70.24 -12.13 4.90
C ASN A 204 70.99 -11.77 6.20
N ASP A 205 71.61 -10.58 6.24
CA ASP A 205 72.37 -10.08 7.39
C ASP A 205 71.43 -9.60 8.49
N GLY A 206 71.22 -10.44 9.50
CA GLY A 206 70.37 -10.15 10.64
C GLY A 206 71.01 -9.30 11.75
N TYR A 207 72.26 -8.86 11.61
CA TYR A 207 72.93 -7.97 12.57
C TYR A 207 72.88 -6.50 12.14
N TYR A 208 73.19 -6.24 10.86
CA TYR A 208 73.08 -4.92 10.25
C TYR A 208 71.69 -4.67 9.64
N GLY A 209 70.94 -5.72 9.30
CA GLY A 209 69.59 -5.63 8.74
C GLY A 209 69.58 -5.29 7.25
N GLU A 210 70.43 -5.97 6.47
CA GLU A 210 70.69 -5.68 5.05
C GLU A 210 70.69 -6.97 4.20
N LEU A 211 70.37 -6.86 2.91
CA LEU A 211 70.71 -7.92 1.94
C LEU A 211 72.17 -7.78 1.52
N VAL A 212 72.91 -8.88 1.45
CA VAL A 212 74.30 -8.89 1.01
C VAL A 212 74.49 -9.96 -0.07
N TYR A 213 75.21 -9.63 -1.14
CA TYR A 213 75.74 -10.57 -2.12
C TYR A 213 77.19 -10.87 -1.76
N TYR A 214 77.52 -12.15 -1.69
CA TYR A 214 78.85 -12.69 -1.52
C TYR A 214 79.27 -13.42 -2.79
N ASP A 215 80.54 -13.33 -3.13
CA ASP A 215 81.18 -14.14 -4.18
C ASP A 215 82.57 -14.50 -3.67
N PHE A 216 82.74 -15.79 -3.36
CA PHE A 216 83.99 -16.38 -2.87
C PHE A 216 85.07 -16.41 -3.96
N ASN A 217 84.72 -16.22 -5.24
CA ASN A 217 85.61 -16.27 -6.40
C ASN A 217 86.41 -17.59 -6.54
N SER A 218 87.52 -17.79 -5.82
CA SER A 218 88.34 -18.99 -5.82
C SER A 218 88.47 -19.54 -4.41
N ASP A 219 87.88 -20.70 -4.15
CA ASP A 219 88.08 -21.42 -2.90
C ASP A 219 89.54 -21.82 -2.66
N HIS A 220 89.86 -22.11 -1.41
CA HIS A 220 91.23 -22.38 -0.95
C HIS A 220 91.54 -23.87 -0.71
N ASP A 221 90.74 -24.80 -1.27
CA ASP A 221 90.73 -26.24 -0.94
C ASP A 221 90.36 -26.49 0.54
N THR A 222 90.20 -27.74 0.98
CA THR A 222 89.67 -28.02 2.33
C THR A 222 90.60 -27.53 3.46
N GLY A 223 90.05 -26.72 4.36
CA GLY A 223 90.69 -26.31 5.61
C GLY A 223 91.83 -25.29 5.49
N GLY A 224 91.91 -24.55 4.37
CA GLY A 224 92.77 -23.37 4.20
C GLY A 224 92.35 -22.15 5.05
N ASP A 225 92.93 -20.99 4.74
CA ASP A 225 92.62 -19.70 5.38
C ASP A 225 92.71 -18.45 4.47
N ASP A 226 92.97 -18.61 3.17
CA ASP A 226 93.20 -17.52 2.20
C ASP A 226 91.91 -17.14 1.45
N HIS A 227 91.36 -15.96 1.75
CA HIS A 227 90.12 -15.41 1.17
C HIS A 227 90.29 -13.96 0.67
N ASP A 228 91.54 -13.57 0.37
CA ASP A 228 91.96 -12.23 -0.05
C ASP A 228 91.31 -11.77 -1.38
N ASP A 229 90.76 -12.67 -2.20
CA ASP A 229 90.09 -12.36 -3.48
C ASP A 229 88.56 -12.26 -3.38
N GLY A 230 87.99 -12.43 -2.19
CA GLY A 230 86.56 -12.36 -1.92
C GLY A 230 85.89 -11.02 -2.25
N ILE A 231 84.64 -11.10 -2.68
CA ILE A 231 83.80 -9.97 -3.12
C ILE A 231 82.54 -9.92 -2.25
N VAL A 232 82.28 -8.76 -1.63
CA VAL A 232 81.11 -8.54 -0.77
C VAL A 232 80.40 -7.24 -1.14
N ARG A 233 79.10 -7.32 -1.45
CA ARG A 233 78.27 -6.22 -1.95
C ARG A 233 77.00 -6.07 -1.12
N ARG A 234 76.87 -4.96 -0.39
CA ARG A 234 75.79 -4.69 0.57
C ARG A 234 74.69 -3.83 -0.06
N TYR A 235 73.47 -4.32 -0.07
CA TYR A 235 72.31 -3.64 -0.65
C TYR A 235 71.54 -2.90 0.45
N SER A 236 72.09 -1.76 0.89
CA SER A 236 71.65 -1.03 2.10
C SER A 236 70.22 -0.45 2.06
N GLU A 237 69.59 -0.45 0.89
CA GLU A 237 68.16 -0.11 0.73
C GLU A 237 67.22 -1.30 0.98
N ILE A 238 67.70 -2.54 0.80
CA ILE A 238 66.96 -3.75 1.16
C ILE A 238 67.18 -4.00 2.65
N THR A 239 66.12 -3.88 3.42
CA THR A 239 66.17 -3.96 4.89
C THR A 239 65.31 -5.10 5.43
N PRO A 240 65.77 -6.36 5.37
CA PRO A 240 65.14 -7.46 6.08
C PRO A 240 65.26 -7.23 7.60
N THR A 241 64.26 -7.67 8.34
CA THR A 241 64.25 -7.64 9.80
C THR A 241 64.17 -9.06 10.34
N ARG A 242 64.81 -9.30 11.49
CA ARG A 242 64.89 -10.65 12.06
C ARG A 242 64.10 -10.82 13.36
N ARG A 243 63.46 -11.98 13.48
CA ARG A 243 63.08 -12.56 14.77
C ARG A 243 64.17 -13.54 15.21
N ALA A 244 64.84 -13.21 16.31
CA ALA A 244 65.90 -14.08 16.85
C ALA A 244 65.37 -15.49 17.13
N GLY A 245 66.11 -16.51 16.70
CA GLY A 245 65.69 -17.91 16.81
C GLY A 245 64.95 -18.47 15.59
N VAL A 246 64.40 -17.63 14.71
CA VAL A 246 63.60 -18.04 13.53
C VAL A 246 64.36 -17.67 12.25
N PRO A 247 64.77 -18.62 11.40
CA PRO A 247 65.47 -18.30 10.17
C PRO A 247 64.54 -17.61 9.17
N GLY A 248 65.08 -16.68 8.39
CA GLY A 248 64.39 -15.95 7.32
C GLY A 248 64.95 -16.40 5.98
N HIS A 249 64.49 -17.55 5.50
CA HIS A 249 65.01 -18.25 4.34
C HIS A 249 64.78 -17.48 3.03
N MET A 250 65.53 -17.88 2.01
CA MET A 250 65.66 -17.18 0.75
C MET A 250 65.68 -18.17 -0.40
N ILE A 251 65.12 -17.80 -1.55
CA ILE A 251 65.28 -18.59 -2.78
C ILE A 251 65.31 -17.69 -4.01
N LEU A 252 66.23 -17.97 -4.93
CA LEU A 252 66.39 -17.22 -6.18
C LEU A 252 65.71 -17.97 -7.32
N ASP A 253 64.72 -17.33 -7.95
CA ASP A 253 64.16 -17.80 -9.21
C ASP A 253 65.12 -17.48 -10.37
N LYS A 254 65.96 -18.46 -10.69
CA LYS A 254 66.97 -18.38 -11.76
C LYS A 254 66.37 -18.32 -13.17
N SER A 255 65.04 -18.37 -13.31
CA SER A 255 64.36 -18.19 -14.61
C SER A 255 64.09 -16.72 -14.94
N ASN A 256 64.01 -15.84 -13.92
CA ASN A 256 63.61 -14.44 -14.08
C ASN A 256 64.42 -13.43 -13.24
N GLY A 257 65.37 -13.87 -12.41
CA GLY A 257 66.24 -13.00 -11.62
C GLY A 257 65.56 -12.39 -10.40
N ILE A 258 64.53 -13.05 -9.85
CA ILE A 258 63.83 -12.58 -8.65
C ILE A 258 64.21 -13.41 -7.42
N LEU A 259 64.83 -12.74 -6.45
CA LEU A 259 65.16 -13.29 -5.14
C LEU A 259 64.01 -13.05 -4.17
N TYR A 260 63.47 -14.12 -3.59
CA TYR A 260 62.47 -14.06 -2.52
C TYR A 260 63.13 -14.19 -1.16
N ILE A 261 62.67 -13.41 -0.16
CA ILE A 261 63.24 -13.35 1.19
C ILE A 261 62.12 -13.36 2.23
N ALA A 262 62.16 -14.30 3.17
CA ALA A 262 61.27 -14.33 4.33
C ALA A 262 61.75 -13.33 5.41
N ASP A 263 61.07 -12.19 5.50
CA ASP A 263 61.36 -11.12 6.47
C ASP A 263 60.59 -11.38 7.77
N THR A 264 61.14 -12.33 8.54
CA THR A 264 60.58 -12.85 9.80
C THR A 264 60.10 -11.75 10.75
N GLY A 265 60.89 -10.70 10.96
CA GLY A 265 60.62 -9.66 11.96
C GLY A 265 59.53 -8.65 11.56
N ALA A 266 59.20 -8.57 10.27
CA ALA A 266 58.21 -7.63 9.72
C ALA A 266 56.96 -8.33 9.17
N GLY A 267 56.84 -9.65 9.33
CA GLY A 267 55.67 -10.41 8.93
C GLY A 267 55.38 -10.34 7.43
N ARG A 268 56.42 -10.41 6.60
CA ARG A 268 56.33 -10.22 5.14
C ARG A 268 57.31 -11.09 4.35
N VAL A 269 57.05 -11.25 3.06
CA VAL A 269 58.03 -11.74 2.08
C VAL A 269 58.43 -10.57 1.18
N LEU A 270 59.72 -10.39 0.96
CA LEU A 270 60.27 -9.43 0.00
C LEU A 270 60.56 -10.11 -1.34
N TRP A 271 60.58 -9.33 -2.42
CA TRP A 271 61.17 -9.71 -3.70
C TRP A 271 62.23 -8.67 -4.09
N VAL A 272 63.34 -9.12 -4.69
CA VAL A 272 64.44 -8.26 -5.17
C VAL A 272 64.87 -8.71 -6.56
N ASN A 273 65.06 -7.77 -7.49
CA ASN A 273 65.56 -8.04 -8.83
C ASN A 273 67.09 -8.10 -8.81
N THR A 274 67.67 -9.31 -8.93
CA THR A 274 69.13 -9.54 -8.90
C THR A 274 69.81 -9.05 -10.18
N ASP A 275 69.07 -9.01 -11.29
CA ASP A 275 69.58 -8.71 -12.63
C ASP A 275 69.47 -7.22 -12.99
N ASP A 276 69.10 -6.35 -12.05
CA ASP A 276 68.82 -4.93 -12.30
C ASP A 276 70.07 -4.13 -12.76
N PRO A 277 70.11 -3.68 -14.04
CA PRO A 277 71.26 -2.96 -14.59
C PRO A 277 71.25 -1.46 -14.26
N SER A 278 70.29 -0.97 -13.47
CA SER A 278 70.14 0.44 -13.10
C SER A 278 70.74 0.81 -11.73
N THR A 279 71.28 -0.18 -11.03
CA THR A 279 71.96 -0.06 -9.73
C THR A 279 73.19 0.86 -9.75
N THR A 280 73.51 1.42 -8.59
CA THR A 280 74.68 2.28 -8.33
C THR A 280 75.60 1.63 -7.31
N THR A 281 76.82 1.29 -7.76
CA THR A 281 77.90 0.73 -6.92
C THR A 281 78.79 1.83 -6.32
N THR A 282 78.96 1.82 -5.01
CA THR A 282 79.88 2.68 -4.27
C THR A 282 80.91 1.83 -3.54
N ASN A 283 82.20 2.00 -3.82
CA ASN A 283 83.26 1.32 -3.07
C ASN A 283 83.33 1.88 -1.63
N ILE A 284 83.28 1.00 -0.63
CA ILE A 284 83.28 1.33 0.80
C ILE A 284 84.44 0.67 1.57
N MET A 285 85.53 0.32 0.88
CA MET A 285 86.74 -0.24 1.50
C MET A 285 87.28 0.68 2.61
N GLY A 286 87.54 0.10 3.79
CA GLY A 286 87.97 0.80 5.00
C GLY A 286 86.84 1.47 5.78
N SER A 287 85.57 1.12 5.56
CA SER A 287 84.45 1.56 6.40
C SER A 287 84.50 0.90 7.80
N SER A 288 83.59 1.32 8.68
CA SER A 288 83.43 0.70 10.01
C SER A 288 82.56 -0.55 10.05
N THR A 289 81.96 -0.95 8.92
CA THR A 289 81.30 -2.26 8.80
C THR A 289 82.31 -3.33 8.42
N GLN A 290 83.33 -2.98 7.61
CA GLN A 290 84.40 -3.89 7.20
C GLN A 290 85.14 -4.50 8.41
N LYS A 291 85.24 -5.83 8.44
CA LYS A 291 85.89 -6.67 9.44
C LYS A 291 87.20 -7.24 8.93
N ASP A 292 87.17 -7.81 7.72
CA ASP A 292 88.33 -8.33 7.03
C ASP A 292 88.96 -7.24 6.16
N PRO A 293 90.23 -6.84 6.41
CA PRO A 293 90.90 -5.82 5.62
C PRO A 293 91.50 -6.30 4.29
N SER A 294 91.46 -7.61 3.93
CA SER A 294 92.11 -8.10 2.71
C SER A 294 91.22 -8.28 1.48
N LEU A 295 89.90 -8.50 1.64
CA LEU A 295 88.88 -8.53 0.57
C LEU A 295 89.22 -7.74 -0.71
N ALA A 296 89.05 -8.36 -1.89
CA ALA A 296 89.24 -7.68 -3.18
C ALA A 296 88.16 -6.62 -3.48
N GLU A 297 86.92 -6.84 -3.04
CA GLU A 297 85.84 -5.85 -3.17
C GLU A 297 84.95 -5.77 -1.91
N TYR A 298 84.82 -4.57 -1.36
CA TYR A 298 83.77 -4.20 -0.41
C TYR A 298 82.99 -3.00 -0.94
N SER A 299 81.73 -3.22 -1.34
CA SER A 299 80.88 -2.23 -2.01
C SER A 299 79.49 -2.11 -1.38
N GLU A 300 78.92 -0.90 -1.47
CA GLU A 300 77.50 -0.61 -1.27
C GLU A 300 76.80 -0.58 -2.64
N ILE A 301 75.60 -1.15 -2.72
CA ILE A 301 74.73 -1.13 -3.91
C ILE A 301 73.40 -0.45 -3.54
N THR A 302 72.98 0.50 -4.36
CA THR A 302 71.72 1.26 -4.19
C THR A 302 71.00 1.42 -5.53
N GLY A 303 69.72 1.77 -5.51
CA GLY A 303 68.89 1.92 -6.70
C GLY A 303 68.45 0.60 -7.35
N VAL A 304 68.43 -0.50 -6.59
CA VAL A 304 67.91 -1.80 -7.05
C VAL A 304 66.38 -1.80 -7.06
N GLU A 305 65.76 -2.48 -8.01
CA GLU A 305 64.32 -2.73 -8.05
C GLU A 305 63.91 -3.83 -7.07
N TRP A 306 63.03 -3.51 -6.12
CA TRP A 306 62.51 -4.44 -5.11
C TRP A 306 61.09 -4.10 -4.67
N GLY A 307 60.47 -5.00 -3.91
CA GLY A 307 59.17 -4.75 -3.29
C GLY A 307 58.81 -5.74 -2.18
N VAL A 308 57.60 -5.57 -1.64
CA VAL A 308 56.95 -6.53 -0.75
C VAL A 308 56.06 -7.43 -1.61
N LEU A 309 56.25 -8.74 -1.52
CA LEU A 309 55.47 -9.74 -2.25
C LEU A 309 54.16 -10.07 -1.51
N ALA A 310 54.27 -10.34 -0.20
CA ALA A 310 53.16 -10.65 0.70
C ALA A 310 53.43 -10.09 2.10
N SER A 311 52.38 -9.77 2.86
CA SER A 311 52.48 -9.17 4.20
C SER A 311 51.33 -9.60 5.12
N GLY A 312 51.46 -9.37 6.42
CA GLY A 312 50.49 -9.88 7.41
C GLY A 312 50.70 -11.36 7.72
N LEU A 313 51.95 -11.82 7.62
CA LEU A 313 52.40 -13.19 7.84
C LEU A 313 52.93 -13.34 9.26
N ASP A 314 52.69 -14.50 9.86
CA ASP A 314 52.99 -14.77 11.27
C ASP A 314 54.37 -15.43 11.40
N ASP A 315 55.40 -14.58 11.53
CA ASP A 315 56.82 -14.96 11.51
C ASP A 315 57.18 -15.84 10.29
N PRO A 316 57.06 -15.35 9.04
CA PRO A 316 57.35 -16.13 7.84
C PRO A 316 58.82 -16.55 7.86
N SER A 317 59.09 -17.85 7.69
CA SER A 317 60.40 -18.44 7.99
C SER A 317 61.00 -19.23 6.82
N GLY A 318 60.53 -20.45 6.60
CA GLY A 318 60.94 -21.28 5.47
C GLY A 318 60.24 -20.89 4.19
N ILE A 319 60.96 -20.98 3.07
CA ILE A 319 60.48 -20.59 1.75
C ILE A 319 60.92 -21.62 0.72
N ALA A 320 60.03 -22.05 -0.17
CA ALA A 320 60.34 -22.99 -1.25
C ALA A 320 59.65 -22.57 -2.56
N LEU A 321 60.31 -22.79 -3.68
CA LEU A 321 59.84 -22.44 -5.02
C LEU A 321 59.71 -23.70 -5.88
N HIS A 322 58.53 -23.94 -6.44
CA HIS A 322 58.29 -25.08 -7.32
C HIS A 322 57.33 -24.68 -8.45
N GLY A 323 57.82 -24.70 -9.69
CA GLY A 323 57.09 -24.15 -10.83
C GLY A 323 56.83 -22.65 -10.65
N ASP A 324 55.57 -22.24 -10.78
CA ASP A 324 55.09 -20.88 -10.48
C ASP A 324 54.57 -20.72 -9.04
N ARG A 325 54.75 -21.73 -8.17
CA ARG A 325 54.26 -21.72 -6.78
C ARG A 325 55.37 -21.38 -5.80
N LEU A 326 55.13 -20.37 -4.97
CA LEU A 326 55.95 -20.03 -3.80
C LEU A 326 55.25 -20.50 -2.52
N PHE A 327 55.91 -21.36 -1.76
CA PHE A 327 55.47 -21.86 -0.46
C PHE A 327 56.17 -21.08 0.65
N VAL A 328 55.41 -20.69 1.68
CA VAL A 328 55.90 -19.92 2.83
C VAL A 328 55.39 -20.56 4.11
N SER A 329 56.29 -20.94 5.02
CA SER A 329 55.95 -21.44 6.35
C SER A 329 55.83 -20.28 7.34
N LEU A 330 54.84 -20.38 8.24
CA LEU A 330 54.57 -19.38 9.27
C LEU A 330 55.00 -19.93 10.63
N ASN A 331 56.10 -19.41 11.17
CA ASN A 331 56.68 -19.93 12.41
C ASN A 331 55.81 -19.63 13.65
N GLY A 332 55.01 -18.56 13.61
CA GLY A 332 54.18 -18.13 14.73
C GLY A 332 52.95 -19.00 14.99
N ASN A 333 52.42 -19.67 13.96
CA ASN A 333 51.17 -20.44 14.05
C ASN A 333 51.15 -21.83 13.37
N GLY A 334 52.24 -22.27 12.74
CA GLY A 334 52.32 -23.63 12.19
C GLY A 334 51.67 -23.83 10.82
N LYS A 335 51.21 -22.76 10.17
CA LYS A 335 50.54 -22.83 8.86
C LYS A 335 51.52 -22.71 7.71
N ILE A 336 51.22 -23.37 6.59
CA ILE A 336 51.94 -23.19 5.33
C ILE A 336 50.99 -22.53 4.34
N LYS A 337 51.44 -21.44 3.71
CA LYS A 337 50.72 -20.77 2.62
C LYS A 337 51.38 -21.07 1.28
N ALA A 338 50.55 -21.37 0.29
CA ALA A 338 50.97 -21.47 -1.10
C ALA A 338 50.46 -20.24 -1.88
N TYR A 339 51.33 -19.71 -2.73
CA TYR A 339 51.10 -18.53 -3.54
C TYR A 339 51.41 -18.82 -5.02
N GLY A 340 50.52 -18.45 -5.92
CA GLY A 340 50.81 -18.42 -7.35
C GLY A 340 51.52 -17.12 -7.70
N LEU A 341 52.70 -17.21 -8.29
CA LEU A 341 53.48 -16.06 -8.76
C LEU A 341 52.91 -15.57 -10.10
N ALA A 342 52.76 -14.25 -10.24
CA ALA A 342 52.58 -13.66 -11.56
C ALA A 342 53.85 -13.91 -12.40
N GLY A 343 53.69 -14.04 -13.73
CA GLY A 343 54.79 -14.36 -14.67
C GLY A 343 55.93 -13.31 -14.81
N ASN A 344 56.03 -12.37 -13.87
CA ASN A 344 57.15 -11.44 -13.70
C ASN A 344 57.85 -11.59 -12.32
N GLY A 345 57.41 -12.52 -11.46
CA GLY A 345 57.89 -12.75 -10.09
C GLY A 345 57.52 -11.69 -9.05
N LYS A 346 56.87 -10.58 -9.41
CA LYS A 346 56.80 -9.36 -8.57
C LYS A 346 55.47 -9.17 -7.82
N SER A 347 54.56 -10.12 -7.94
CA SER A 347 53.27 -10.15 -7.24
C SER A 347 52.73 -11.57 -7.14
N VAL A 348 51.93 -11.85 -6.10
CA VAL A 348 51.31 -13.16 -5.87
C VAL A 348 49.80 -13.10 -5.75
N THR A 349 49.15 -14.21 -6.10
CA THR A 349 47.81 -14.57 -5.66
C THR A 349 47.93 -15.65 -4.59
N HIS A 350 47.22 -15.50 -3.46
CA HIS A 350 47.14 -16.55 -2.45
C HIS A 350 46.26 -17.69 -2.97
N LEU A 351 46.72 -18.94 -2.87
CA LEU A 351 46.00 -20.12 -3.38
C LEU A 351 45.31 -20.89 -2.24
N GLN A 352 46.09 -21.42 -1.30
CA GLN A 352 45.60 -22.27 -0.22
C GLN A 352 46.44 -22.04 1.05
N THR A 353 45.86 -22.30 2.22
CA THR A 353 46.59 -22.37 3.51
C THR A 353 46.28 -23.72 4.15
N ILE A 354 47.29 -24.45 4.57
CA ILE A 354 47.12 -25.65 5.40
C ILE A 354 47.59 -25.40 6.83
N ASP A 355 47.00 -26.11 7.79
CA ASP A 355 47.46 -26.15 9.17
C ASP A 355 48.20 -27.47 9.45
N THR A 356 49.47 -27.38 9.83
CA THR A 356 50.26 -28.57 10.16
C THR A 356 49.96 -29.12 11.55
N ASN A 357 49.18 -28.40 12.37
CA ASN A 357 48.96 -28.61 13.80
C ASN A 357 50.27 -28.68 14.62
N ALA A 358 51.29 -27.92 14.21
CA ALA A 358 52.59 -27.85 14.89
C ALA A 358 52.96 -26.39 15.22
N ASN A 359 53.06 -26.07 16.51
CA ASN A 359 53.23 -24.70 17.06
C ASN A 359 54.45 -23.89 16.56
N SER A 360 55.35 -24.50 15.78
CA SER A 360 56.50 -23.82 15.16
C SER A 360 57.07 -24.68 14.03
N ILE A 361 57.16 -24.10 12.83
CA ILE A 361 57.73 -24.72 11.63
C ILE A 361 58.70 -23.74 10.95
N MET A 362 59.72 -24.25 10.26
CA MET A 362 60.79 -23.47 9.65
C MET A 362 60.99 -23.89 8.19
N GLY A 363 62.19 -24.33 7.78
CA GLY A 363 62.54 -24.67 6.40
C GLY A 363 61.51 -25.53 5.67
N LEU A 364 61.34 -25.23 4.38
CA LEU A 364 60.48 -25.91 3.44
C LEU A 364 61.29 -26.38 2.24
N GLU A 365 60.93 -27.51 1.67
CA GLU A 365 61.55 -28.02 0.45
C GLU A 365 60.54 -28.88 -0.32
N VAL A 366 60.53 -28.80 -1.67
CA VAL A 366 59.71 -29.68 -2.51
C VAL A 366 60.58 -30.79 -3.07
N GLY A 367 60.36 -32.01 -2.57
CA GLY A 367 61.19 -33.17 -2.83
C GLY A 367 60.63 -34.14 -3.88
N PRO A 368 61.16 -35.38 -3.93
CA PRO A 368 60.77 -36.41 -4.88
C PRO A 368 59.26 -36.69 -4.91
N ASN A 369 58.72 -36.87 -6.11
CA ASN A 369 57.28 -37.04 -6.37
C ASN A 369 56.46 -35.81 -5.94
N ASP A 370 57.08 -34.63 -6.04
CA ASP A 370 56.50 -33.29 -5.88
C ASP A 370 55.81 -33.07 -4.52
N LYS A 371 56.26 -33.81 -3.50
CA LYS A 371 55.81 -33.72 -2.11
C LYS A 371 56.52 -32.61 -1.36
N LEU A 372 55.78 -31.84 -0.56
CA LEU A 372 56.35 -30.81 0.30
C LEU A 372 56.85 -31.42 1.62
N TYR A 373 58.07 -31.05 2.01
CA TYR A 373 58.70 -31.40 3.27
C TYR A 373 58.86 -30.13 4.13
N TYR A 374 58.74 -30.27 5.45
CA TYR A 374 58.92 -29.15 6.38
C TYR A 374 59.64 -29.56 7.67
N VAL A 375 60.41 -28.61 8.23
CA VAL A 375 61.04 -28.71 9.55
C VAL A 375 60.05 -28.28 10.64
N SER A 376 59.82 -29.14 11.64
CA SER A 376 59.19 -28.76 12.92
C SER A 376 60.25 -28.71 14.02
N SER A 377 60.89 -27.55 14.15
CA SER A 377 62.05 -27.33 15.01
C SER A 377 61.76 -27.61 16.48
N SER A 378 60.60 -27.18 16.99
CA SER A 378 60.17 -27.37 18.38
C SER A 378 59.96 -28.84 18.80
N ASN A 379 59.78 -29.73 17.81
CA ASN A 379 59.59 -31.17 18.03
C ASN A 379 60.82 -32.01 17.62
N ASN A 380 61.89 -31.38 17.10
CA ASN A 380 63.02 -32.04 16.44
C ASN A 380 62.57 -33.06 15.38
N ARG A 381 61.77 -32.62 14.40
CA ARG A 381 61.28 -33.48 13.30
C ARG A 381 61.40 -32.82 11.93
N VAL A 382 61.60 -33.66 10.91
CA VAL A 382 61.23 -33.35 9.52
C VAL A 382 60.02 -34.21 9.14
N ILE A 383 59.06 -33.59 8.45
CA ILE A 383 57.76 -34.19 8.11
C ILE A 383 57.49 -33.95 6.62
N ARG A 384 57.01 -34.98 5.92
CA ARG A 384 56.49 -34.91 4.54
C ARG A 384 54.97 -34.83 4.57
N ILE A 385 54.42 -34.03 3.67
CA ILE A 385 52.98 -33.91 3.40
C ILE A 385 52.64 -34.86 2.25
N ASP A 386 51.78 -35.84 2.52
CA ASP A 386 51.27 -36.80 1.54
C ASP A 386 49.79 -36.51 1.25
N PRO A 387 49.48 -35.65 0.25
CA PRO A 387 48.12 -35.36 -0.15
C PRO A 387 47.40 -36.60 -0.67
N HIS A 388 46.13 -36.73 -0.29
CA HIS A 388 45.21 -37.70 -0.87
C HIS A 388 44.82 -37.29 -2.30
N PRO A 389 44.43 -38.26 -3.15
CA PRO A 389 43.86 -37.95 -4.46
C PRO A 389 42.44 -37.40 -4.33
N ASP A 390 42.10 -36.63 -5.36
CA ASP A 390 40.83 -36.02 -5.72
C ASP A 390 40.91 -35.94 -7.25
N ALA A 391 39.93 -36.51 -7.97
CA ALA A 391 40.06 -36.84 -9.39
C ALA A 391 39.29 -35.90 -10.33
N ASP A 392 38.25 -35.22 -9.84
CA ASP A 392 37.43 -34.24 -10.56
C ASP A 392 37.52 -32.81 -9.99
N LEU A 393 38.15 -32.66 -8.81
CA LEU A 393 38.58 -31.43 -8.13
C LEU A 393 37.49 -30.75 -7.26
N ASP A 394 36.59 -31.54 -6.68
CA ASP A 394 35.44 -31.10 -5.86
C ASP A 394 35.73 -30.78 -4.38
N TRP A 395 36.95 -31.06 -3.90
CA TRP A 395 37.45 -30.96 -2.51
C TRP A 395 37.11 -32.14 -1.58
N ILE A 396 36.31 -33.10 -1.99
CA ILE A 396 36.27 -34.44 -1.40
C ILE A 396 37.48 -35.23 -1.93
N ARG A 397 37.82 -36.33 -1.29
CA ARG A 397 38.90 -37.23 -1.74
C ARG A 397 38.28 -38.52 -2.25
N ASP A 398 38.85 -39.17 -3.28
CA ASP A 398 38.30 -40.39 -3.95
C ASP A 398 37.79 -41.50 -2.98
N SER A 399 38.28 -41.51 -1.75
CA SER A 399 37.96 -42.52 -0.71
C SER A 399 36.80 -42.14 0.23
N LEU A 400 36.15 -41.00 0.00
CA LEU A 400 34.97 -40.49 0.72
C LEU A 400 33.90 -39.92 -0.23
N ASP A 401 34.11 -40.10 -1.53
CA ASP A 401 33.32 -39.52 -2.61
C ASP A 401 32.52 -40.64 -3.30
N ASP A 402 31.22 -40.45 -3.47
CA ASP A 402 30.29 -41.39 -4.10
C ASP A 402 30.15 -41.17 -5.63
N CYS A 403 30.72 -40.09 -6.17
CA CYS A 403 30.66 -39.71 -7.58
C CYS A 403 32.01 -39.65 -8.33
N ASP A 404 33.16 -39.59 -7.62
CA ASP A 404 34.59 -39.90 -7.90
C ASP A 404 35.25 -39.50 -9.24
N GLN A 405 34.49 -39.03 -10.22
CA GLN A 405 34.91 -38.58 -11.56
C GLN A 405 33.96 -37.47 -12.10
N THR A 406 33.04 -36.96 -11.26
CA THR A 406 31.95 -36.04 -11.60
C THR A 406 31.73 -35.03 -10.46
N TYR A 407 32.47 -33.91 -10.51
CA TYR A 407 32.41 -32.80 -9.55
C TYR A 407 31.01 -32.53 -8.98
N GLY A 408 30.94 -32.44 -7.65
CA GLY A 408 29.72 -32.20 -6.89
C GLY A 408 29.88 -31.23 -5.72
N THR A 409 28.82 -31.12 -4.92
CA THR A 409 28.80 -30.35 -3.65
C THR A 409 27.93 -30.98 -2.55
N SER A 410 27.14 -32.03 -2.82
CA SER A 410 26.26 -32.70 -1.86
C SER A 410 27.00 -33.28 -0.64
N THR A 411 26.36 -33.24 0.53
CA THR A 411 26.90 -33.66 1.83
C THR A 411 26.05 -34.68 2.58
N GLU A 412 24.74 -34.79 2.31
CA GLU A 412 23.82 -35.54 3.19
C GLU A 412 23.55 -37.00 2.74
N ASP A 413 23.34 -37.26 1.45
CA ASP A 413 22.97 -38.60 0.93
C ASP A 413 24.14 -39.34 0.24
N ARG A 414 24.77 -38.69 -0.74
CA ARG A 414 25.83 -39.21 -1.60
C ARG A 414 26.88 -38.13 -1.71
N VAL A 415 27.98 -38.26 -0.97
CA VAL A 415 28.92 -37.15 -0.78
C VAL A 415 29.75 -36.92 -2.04
N GLY A 416 29.88 -35.66 -2.47
CA GLY A 416 30.64 -35.28 -3.67
C GLY A 416 29.90 -35.47 -5.00
N CYS A 417 28.58 -35.67 -4.96
CA CYS A 417 27.75 -35.73 -6.16
C CYS A 417 27.20 -34.35 -6.56
N PRO A 418 26.78 -34.18 -7.83
CA PRO A 418 26.07 -32.97 -8.27
C PRO A 418 24.90 -32.62 -7.34
N ASP A 419 24.81 -31.33 -7.05
CA ASP A 419 23.86 -30.66 -6.17
C ASP A 419 23.62 -29.30 -6.85
N LEU A 420 22.40 -29.10 -7.36
CA LEU A 420 22.11 -28.03 -8.33
C LEU A 420 21.72 -26.69 -7.68
N ASP A 421 21.21 -26.70 -6.45
CA ASP A 421 20.74 -25.48 -5.75
C ASP A 421 21.41 -25.18 -4.40
N GLY A 422 22.18 -26.12 -3.84
CA GLY A 422 23.07 -25.93 -2.71
C GLY A 422 22.46 -26.25 -1.34
N ASP A 423 21.47 -27.13 -1.25
CA ASP A 423 20.86 -27.56 0.01
C ASP A 423 21.68 -28.63 0.78
N GLY A 424 22.37 -29.52 0.05
CA GLY A 424 23.19 -30.61 0.57
C GLY A 424 22.82 -32.02 0.09
N TRP A 425 21.70 -32.22 -0.60
CA TRP A 425 21.32 -33.49 -1.25
C TRP A 425 21.80 -33.53 -2.71
N SER A 426 21.87 -34.73 -3.31
CA SER A 426 22.34 -34.89 -4.69
C SER A 426 21.22 -34.92 -5.73
N ASP A 427 21.47 -34.43 -6.96
CA ASP A 427 20.55 -34.41 -8.12
C ASP A 427 19.86 -35.77 -8.44
N ASP A 428 20.43 -36.89 -7.94
CA ASP A 428 19.94 -38.28 -8.15
C ASP A 428 19.13 -38.81 -6.94
N GLY A 429 19.16 -38.11 -5.79
CA GLY A 429 18.59 -38.50 -4.50
C GLY A 429 17.64 -37.46 -3.89
N ASP A 430 17.54 -36.30 -4.52
CA ASP A 430 16.62 -35.20 -4.26
C ASP A 430 15.40 -35.28 -5.21
N ASP A 431 14.19 -35.13 -4.68
CA ASP A 431 12.93 -35.10 -5.46
C ASP A 431 12.61 -33.70 -6.05
N PHE A 432 13.30 -32.63 -5.60
CA PHE A 432 13.06 -31.22 -5.93
C PHE A 432 14.34 -30.44 -6.30
N ASP A 433 15.11 -30.96 -7.28
CA ASP A 433 16.43 -30.49 -7.82
C ASP A 433 16.67 -28.99 -8.14
N SER A 434 15.76 -28.10 -7.77
CA SER A 434 15.83 -26.65 -8.00
C SER A 434 15.05 -25.80 -6.97
N ASP A 435 14.65 -26.35 -5.83
CA ASP A 435 14.12 -25.63 -4.66
C ASP A 435 14.87 -26.03 -3.38
N ASN A 436 15.89 -25.25 -3.01
CA ASN A 436 16.82 -25.52 -1.90
C ASN A 436 16.22 -25.46 -0.48
N THR A 437 14.91 -25.67 -0.36
CA THR A 437 14.16 -25.83 0.88
C THR A 437 13.37 -27.15 0.93
N GLN A 438 13.29 -27.89 -0.18
CA GLN A 438 12.61 -29.18 -0.32
C GLN A 438 13.56 -30.22 -0.90
N TRP A 439 13.51 -31.45 -0.40
CA TRP A 439 14.39 -32.54 -0.88
C TRP A 439 13.78 -33.95 -0.83
N SER A 440 12.46 -34.05 -0.57
CA SER A 440 11.78 -35.33 -0.33
C SER A 440 10.29 -35.23 -0.67
N ASP A 441 9.78 -36.13 -1.52
CA ASP A 441 8.37 -36.28 -1.88
C ASP A 441 7.90 -37.72 -1.58
N THR A 442 7.51 -37.98 -0.32
CA THR A 442 7.26 -39.34 0.19
C THR A 442 6.14 -40.10 -0.56
N ASP A 443 5.19 -39.42 -1.22
CA ASP A 443 4.12 -40.09 -1.97
C ASP A 443 3.96 -39.70 -3.46
N SER A 444 4.81 -38.80 -3.95
CA SER A 444 4.99 -38.38 -5.34
C SER A 444 3.84 -37.55 -5.92
N ASP A 445 3.42 -36.50 -5.21
CA ASP A 445 2.39 -35.55 -5.64
C ASP A 445 2.91 -34.19 -6.12
N GLY A 446 4.14 -33.82 -5.74
CA GLY A 446 4.78 -32.54 -6.09
C GLY A 446 4.71 -31.46 -5.02
N TYR A 447 4.25 -31.77 -3.80
CA TYR A 447 4.48 -31.00 -2.58
C TYR A 447 5.55 -31.69 -1.73
N GLY A 448 6.38 -30.93 -1.02
CA GLY A 448 7.57 -31.47 -0.37
C GLY A 448 7.39 -31.71 1.12
N ASP A 449 7.98 -32.80 1.63
CA ASP A 449 7.86 -33.26 3.02
C ASP A 449 8.37 -32.24 4.07
N ASN A 450 9.21 -31.27 3.67
CA ASN A 450 9.82 -30.35 4.62
C ASN A 450 8.82 -29.27 5.06
N PRO A 451 8.68 -28.99 6.37
CA PRO A 451 7.75 -27.99 6.88
C PRO A 451 8.23 -26.55 6.63
N THR A 452 7.32 -25.59 6.82
CA THR A 452 7.63 -24.15 6.81
C THR A 452 8.87 -23.82 7.65
N PRO A 453 9.83 -23.01 7.15
CA PRO A 453 9.68 -22.02 6.09
C PRO A 453 9.94 -22.50 4.66
N ALA A 454 10.01 -23.81 4.40
CA ALA A 454 10.15 -24.35 3.05
C ALA A 454 9.01 -23.93 2.11
N THR A 455 9.29 -23.92 0.80
CA THR A 455 8.30 -23.64 -0.24
C THR A 455 7.39 -24.85 -0.45
N THR A 456 6.09 -24.62 -0.69
CA THR A 456 5.09 -25.68 -0.97
C THR A 456 5.21 -26.94 -0.08
N PRO A 457 5.21 -26.78 1.27
CA PRO A 457 5.28 -27.91 2.20
C PRO A 457 4.00 -28.75 2.14
N ASP A 458 4.09 -30.07 2.28
CA ASP A 458 2.94 -30.98 2.29
C ASP A 458 2.33 -31.13 3.71
N ASP A 459 1.02 -30.94 3.82
CA ASP A 459 0.23 -31.11 5.05
C ASP A 459 -0.36 -32.54 5.22
N CYS A 460 -0.06 -33.48 4.30
CA CYS A 460 -0.65 -34.81 4.19
C CYS A 460 0.35 -36.00 4.14
N LEU A 461 1.59 -35.83 3.69
CA LEU A 461 2.84 -36.65 3.77
C LEU A 461 2.82 -38.12 3.33
N LEU A 462 1.65 -38.73 3.19
CA LEU A 462 1.43 -40.17 2.95
C LEU A 462 0.14 -40.41 2.14
N THR A 463 -0.48 -39.34 1.62
CA THR A 463 -1.84 -39.30 1.06
C THR A 463 -1.97 -38.32 -0.12
N TRP A 464 -1.19 -38.53 -1.18
CA TRP A 464 -1.26 -37.91 -2.53
C TRP A 464 -2.46 -37.00 -2.76
N GLY A 465 -2.18 -35.72 -3.00
CA GLY A 465 -3.17 -34.67 -3.11
C GLY A 465 -3.02 -33.78 -4.34
N ASN A 466 -3.74 -32.67 -4.27
CA ASN A 466 -3.77 -31.62 -5.29
C ASN A 466 -4.36 -30.28 -4.80
N SER A 467 -4.63 -30.11 -3.51
CA SER A 467 -5.06 -28.84 -2.92
C SER A 467 -3.93 -27.78 -2.96
N THR A 468 -4.31 -26.52 -3.15
CA THR A 468 -3.40 -25.40 -3.44
C THR A 468 -3.59 -24.17 -2.54
N ILE A 469 -4.59 -24.16 -1.65
CA ILE A 469 -5.02 -22.96 -0.91
C ILE A 469 -4.80 -23.08 0.60
N ASP A 470 -5.26 -24.16 1.23
CA ASP A 470 -5.33 -24.28 2.70
C ASP A 470 -4.30 -25.25 3.30
N ARG A 471 -4.46 -26.55 3.04
CA ARG A 471 -3.58 -27.63 3.46
C ARG A 471 -3.00 -28.19 2.19
N LEU A 472 -1.73 -27.94 1.92
CA LEU A 472 -1.11 -28.30 0.65
C LEU A 472 -0.82 -29.80 0.59
N GLY A 473 -0.67 -30.39 -0.61
CA GLY A 473 -0.45 -31.83 -0.79
C GLY A 473 -1.59 -32.75 -0.33
N CYS A 474 -2.77 -32.18 -0.01
CA CYS A 474 -3.94 -32.94 0.43
C CYS A 474 -4.93 -33.20 -0.70
N VAL A 475 -5.77 -34.23 -0.51
CA VAL A 475 -6.82 -34.58 -1.46
C VAL A 475 -7.80 -33.42 -1.64
N ASP A 476 -8.03 -33.04 -2.88
CA ASP A 476 -9.03 -32.06 -3.33
C ASP A 476 -9.85 -32.74 -4.45
N GLY A 477 -11.06 -33.17 -4.11
CA GLY A 477 -11.86 -34.12 -4.87
C GLY A 477 -12.44 -33.62 -6.19
N ASP A 478 -12.51 -32.30 -6.41
CA ASP A 478 -12.99 -31.72 -7.66
C ASP A 478 -12.07 -30.62 -8.27
N GLY A 479 -11.02 -30.23 -7.55
CA GLY A 479 -9.82 -29.55 -8.01
C GLY A 479 -9.82 -28.03 -7.82
N ASP A 480 -10.64 -27.49 -6.91
CA ASP A 480 -10.84 -26.03 -6.77
C ASP A 480 -9.71 -25.32 -6.02
N GLY A 481 -8.97 -26.08 -5.22
CA GLY A 481 -7.82 -25.66 -4.44
C GLY A 481 -7.94 -25.90 -2.94
N TRP A 482 -9.12 -26.16 -2.38
CA TRP A 482 -9.29 -26.50 -0.97
C TRP A 482 -9.24 -28.01 -0.71
N SER A 483 -8.76 -28.43 0.46
CA SER A 483 -8.70 -29.84 0.83
C SER A 483 -10.06 -30.42 1.28
N ASP A 484 -10.36 -31.67 0.88
CA ASP A 484 -11.54 -32.50 1.23
C ASP A 484 -11.89 -32.55 2.75
N ALA A 485 -10.97 -32.08 3.61
CA ALA A 485 -11.07 -32.10 5.06
C ALA A 485 -11.49 -30.75 5.68
N ASN A 486 -11.36 -29.65 4.93
CA ASN A 486 -11.69 -28.27 5.34
C ASN A 486 -12.74 -27.63 4.42
N ASP A 487 -12.97 -28.20 3.24
CA ASP A 487 -14.07 -27.87 2.33
C ASP A 487 -15.39 -28.48 2.84
N GLU A 488 -16.44 -27.66 3.03
CA GLU A 488 -17.79 -28.11 3.45
C GLU A 488 -18.64 -28.61 2.25
N TYR A 489 -18.21 -28.28 1.02
CA TYR A 489 -18.85 -28.61 -0.26
C TYR A 489 -17.99 -29.48 -1.22
N PRO A 490 -17.26 -30.54 -0.77
CA PRO A 490 -16.14 -31.21 -1.50
C PRO A 490 -16.53 -32.13 -2.68
N ASN A 491 -17.58 -31.73 -3.41
CA ASN A 491 -18.06 -32.30 -4.66
C ASN A 491 -18.60 -31.19 -5.60
N ASN A 492 -18.43 -29.89 -5.27
CA ASN A 492 -18.92 -28.75 -6.01
C ASN A 492 -17.99 -27.52 -6.02
N LYS A 493 -16.87 -27.62 -6.74
CA LYS A 493 -15.92 -26.68 -7.40
C LYS A 493 -16.21 -25.17 -7.63
N LEU A 494 -17.26 -24.64 -7.05
CA LEU A 494 -17.66 -23.24 -7.06
C LEU A 494 -17.91 -22.73 -5.64
N LEU A 495 -17.96 -23.63 -4.66
CA LEU A 495 -18.22 -23.42 -3.25
C LEU A 495 -17.22 -24.26 -2.45
N TRP A 496 -16.75 -23.72 -1.32
CA TRP A 496 -15.82 -24.40 -0.41
C TRP A 496 -16.07 -24.05 1.08
N SER A 497 -16.80 -22.98 1.38
CA SER A 497 -17.08 -22.55 2.77
C SER A 497 -18.50 -22.01 2.98
N ASP A 498 -18.91 -22.10 4.25
CA ASP A 498 -20.15 -21.66 4.88
C ASP A 498 -19.70 -21.14 6.26
N ASP A 499 -19.28 -19.87 6.32
CA ASP A 499 -18.44 -19.35 7.43
C ASP A 499 -19.22 -19.17 8.75
N ASP A 500 -20.56 -19.17 8.71
CA ASP A 500 -21.43 -19.12 9.89
C ASP A 500 -22.31 -20.37 10.12
N GLY A 501 -22.49 -21.22 9.12
CA GLY A 501 -23.07 -22.57 9.24
C GLY A 501 -24.57 -22.67 8.98
N ASP A 502 -25.17 -21.76 8.22
CA ASP A 502 -26.62 -21.75 7.94
C ASP A 502 -27.05 -22.69 6.79
N GLY A 503 -26.12 -23.08 5.91
CA GLY A 503 -26.33 -23.97 4.77
C GLY A 503 -26.46 -23.27 3.41
N TYR A 504 -26.25 -21.96 3.32
CA TYR A 504 -25.80 -21.27 2.12
C TYR A 504 -24.26 -21.23 2.07
N ALA A 505 -23.67 -20.57 1.06
CA ALA A 505 -22.23 -20.61 0.84
C ALA A 505 -21.67 -19.26 0.39
N ASP A 506 -20.56 -18.82 0.99
CA ASP A 506 -20.01 -17.45 0.83
C ASP A 506 -19.61 -17.12 -0.62
N GLN A 507 -19.41 -18.14 -1.47
CA GLN A 507 -18.94 -17.98 -2.84
C GLN A 507 -20.07 -17.56 -3.78
N SER A 508 -20.08 -16.28 -4.15
CA SER A 508 -21.07 -15.68 -5.06
C SER A 508 -21.15 -16.36 -6.45
N GLY A 509 -22.38 -16.47 -6.99
CA GLY A 509 -22.63 -16.85 -8.40
C GLY A 509 -23.23 -18.23 -8.64
N THR A 510 -23.62 -18.95 -7.57
CA THR A 510 -24.38 -20.21 -7.64
C THR A 510 -25.87 -19.99 -7.31
N SER A 511 -26.63 -21.06 -7.08
CA SER A 511 -28.03 -21.00 -6.62
C SER A 511 -28.20 -21.21 -5.11
N ILE A 512 -27.10 -21.32 -4.37
CA ILE A 512 -27.07 -21.33 -2.89
C ILE A 512 -25.96 -20.39 -2.36
N SER A 513 -25.56 -19.42 -3.18
CA SER A 513 -24.63 -18.39 -2.74
C SER A 513 -25.31 -17.47 -1.74
N ASP A 514 -24.65 -17.22 -0.63
CA ASP A 514 -25.12 -16.33 0.41
C ASP A 514 -24.94 -14.84 0.03
N ASP A 515 -25.90 -14.00 0.41
CA ASP A 515 -25.85 -12.53 0.30
C ASP A 515 -25.44 -11.86 1.64
N CYS A 516 -25.32 -12.62 2.75
CA CYS A 516 -24.97 -12.20 4.10
C CYS A 516 -23.89 -13.07 4.84
N PRO A 517 -22.71 -13.43 4.26
CA PRO A 517 -21.81 -14.52 4.74
C PRO A 517 -21.04 -14.36 6.08
N GLU A 518 -21.53 -13.52 6.98
CA GLU A 518 -21.04 -13.39 8.36
C GLU A 518 -22.21 -13.42 9.38
N VAL A 519 -23.45 -13.73 8.96
CA VAL A 519 -24.70 -13.33 9.65
C VAL A 519 -25.85 -14.35 9.55
N TYR A 520 -25.57 -15.62 9.83
CA TYR A 520 -26.48 -16.77 10.03
C TYR A 520 -27.97 -16.49 9.84
N GLY A 521 -28.46 -16.88 8.66
CA GLY A 521 -29.80 -16.57 8.21
C GLY A 521 -30.68 -17.79 7.95
N PHE A 522 -31.78 -17.51 7.24
CA PHE A 522 -32.64 -18.51 6.60
C PHE A 522 -33.40 -17.96 5.38
N SER A 523 -33.27 -16.66 5.08
CA SER A 523 -34.01 -16.00 4.00
C SER A 523 -33.76 -16.67 2.64
N SER A 524 -34.78 -16.63 1.78
CA SER A 524 -34.82 -17.38 0.52
C SER A 524 -35.60 -16.70 -0.63
N ALA A 525 -36.20 -15.53 -0.39
CA ALA A 525 -37.05 -14.82 -1.35
C ALA A 525 -36.36 -13.65 -2.08
N ASP A 526 -35.66 -12.76 -1.35
CA ASP A 526 -34.99 -11.57 -1.90
C ASP A 526 -33.45 -11.68 -1.91
N ARG A 527 -32.91 -12.11 -0.76
CA ARG A 527 -31.50 -12.34 -0.48
C ARG A 527 -31.38 -13.70 0.19
N LEU A 528 -30.35 -14.47 -0.13
CA LEU A 528 -30.08 -15.76 0.51
C LEU A 528 -29.23 -15.55 1.78
N GLY A 529 -29.34 -16.47 2.74
CA GLY A 529 -28.54 -16.54 3.98
C GLY A 529 -28.56 -15.32 4.91
N CYS A 530 -29.47 -14.38 4.70
CA CYS A 530 -29.70 -13.27 5.61
C CYS A 530 -30.69 -13.65 6.73
N ILE A 531 -30.63 -12.90 7.84
CA ILE A 531 -31.60 -13.00 8.93
C ILE A 531 -33.03 -12.85 8.39
N ASP A 532 -33.87 -13.81 8.76
CA ASP A 532 -35.32 -13.87 8.59
C ASP A 532 -35.91 -14.09 9.99
N THR A 533 -36.42 -13.02 10.62
CA THR A 533 -36.81 -13.02 12.04
C THR A 533 -38.12 -13.78 12.33
N ASP A 534 -39.01 -13.97 11.36
CA ASP A 534 -40.33 -14.58 11.57
C ASP A 534 -40.65 -15.82 10.70
N GLY A 535 -39.83 -16.10 9.69
CA GLY A 535 -39.79 -17.36 8.93
C GLY A 535 -40.67 -17.37 7.67
N ASP A 536 -40.96 -16.21 7.08
CA ASP A 536 -41.75 -16.09 5.84
C ASP A 536 -40.92 -16.33 4.57
N GLY A 537 -39.60 -16.08 4.64
CA GLY A 537 -38.63 -16.26 3.56
C GLY A 537 -38.01 -14.96 3.03
N TRP A 538 -38.53 -13.78 3.33
CA TRP A 538 -37.84 -12.50 3.10
C TRP A 538 -36.83 -12.23 4.23
N SER A 539 -35.96 -11.24 4.03
CA SER A 539 -34.88 -10.94 4.96
C SER A 539 -35.06 -9.59 5.64
N ASP A 540 -34.67 -9.47 6.92
CA ASP A 540 -34.90 -8.35 7.86
C ASP A 540 -34.56 -6.90 7.39
N ALA A 541 -33.96 -6.73 6.21
CA ALA A 541 -33.66 -5.43 5.60
C ALA A 541 -33.99 -5.33 4.08
N GLY A 542 -34.67 -6.33 3.53
CA GLY A 542 -35.41 -6.30 2.26
C GLY A 542 -36.92 -6.54 2.45
N ASP A 543 -37.32 -6.75 3.70
CA ASP A 543 -38.67 -6.88 4.22
C ASP A 543 -39.06 -5.59 4.98
N ASP A 544 -40.24 -5.05 4.68
CA ASP A 544 -40.80 -3.86 5.33
C ASP A 544 -41.51 -4.17 6.67
N TYR A 545 -41.81 -5.44 6.96
CA TYR A 545 -42.48 -5.96 8.16
C TYR A 545 -41.76 -7.13 8.89
N PRO A 546 -40.46 -7.05 9.32
CA PRO A 546 -39.65 -8.19 9.85
C PRO A 546 -40.04 -8.83 11.20
N ALA A 547 -41.34 -8.87 11.54
CA ALA A 547 -41.89 -9.52 12.73
C ALA A 547 -43.36 -9.94 12.54
N GLU A 548 -43.86 -10.00 11.31
CA GLU A 548 -45.21 -10.40 10.94
C GLU A 548 -45.22 -11.16 9.60
N SER A 549 -44.91 -12.47 9.64
CA SER A 549 -44.80 -13.47 8.54
C SER A 549 -46.04 -13.71 7.66
N THR A 550 -46.87 -12.69 7.50
CA THR A 550 -47.96 -12.61 6.53
C THR A 550 -47.88 -11.34 5.67
N GLN A 551 -46.97 -10.41 5.97
CA GLN A 551 -46.60 -9.24 5.18
C GLN A 551 -45.07 -9.20 5.04
N TRP A 552 -44.59 -8.75 3.89
CA TRP A 552 -43.14 -8.66 3.61
C TRP A 552 -42.75 -7.42 2.79
N ARG A 553 -43.74 -6.58 2.42
CA ARG A 553 -43.55 -5.48 1.47
C ARG A 553 -44.63 -4.41 1.60
N ASP A 554 -44.20 -3.16 1.50
CA ASP A 554 -45.02 -1.96 1.35
C ASP A 554 -44.69 -1.29 -0.01
N THR A 555 -45.69 -0.96 -0.83
CA THR A 555 -45.45 -0.41 -2.18
C THR A 555 -45.35 1.11 -2.22
N ASP A 556 -46.10 1.81 -1.38
CA ASP A 556 -46.24 3.28 -1.41
C ASP A 556 -45.80 3.96 -0.10
N GLY A 557 -45.74 3.23 1.01
CA GLY A 557 -45.08 3.61 2.25
C GLY A 557 -46.01 3.99 3.40
N ASP A 558 -47.27 3.55 3.37
CA ASP A 558 -48.29 3.95 4.34
C ASP A 558 -48.29 3.13 5.66
N GLY A 559 -47.65 1.96 5.69
CA GLY A 559 -47.60 1.08 6.86
C GLY A 559 -48.64 -0.04 6.90
N TYR A 560 -49.36 -0.27 5.80
CA TYR A 560 -50.10 -1.50 5.51
C TYR A 560 -49.38 -2.34 4.44
N GLY A 561 -49.55 -3.66 4.47
CA GLY A 561 -48.75 -4.58 3.65
C GLY A 561 -49.44 -5.04 2.37
N ASP A 562 -48.67 -5.15 1.28
CA ASP A 562 -49.09 -5.60 -0.08
C ASP A 562 -49.99 -6.84 -0.10
N ASN A 563 -49.85 -7.76 0.87
CA ASN A 563 -50.55 -9.03 0.86
C ASN A 563 -51.95 -8.92 1.48
N VAL A 564 -52.96 -8.79 0.62
CA VAL A 564 -54.40 -8.81 0.98
C VAL A 564 -54.90 -10.05 1.74
N GLU A 565 -54.17 -11.17 1.73
CA GLU A 565 -54.50 -12.35 2.57
C GLU A 565 -53.76 -12.35 3.93
N GLY A 566 -52.85 -11.39 4.14
CA GLY A 566 -52.11 -11.20 5.38
C GLY A 566 -52.86 -10.39 6.44
N LYS A 567 -52.20 -10.18 7.58
CA LYS A 567 -52.71 -9.30 8.64
C LYS A 567 -52.69 -7.85 8.18
N ASP A 568 -53.78 -7.13 8.44
CA ASP A 568 -53.94 -5.70 8.18
C ASP A 568 -53.43 -5.31 6.77
N GLY A 569 -53.72 -6.19 5.80
CA GLY A 569 -53.24 -6.10 4.43
C GLY A 569 -53.98 -5.06 3.61
N ASP A 570 -53.21 -4.31 2.84
CA ASP A 570 -53.66 -3.15 2.10
C ASP A 570 -54.50 -3.53 0.87
N LEU A 571 -55.59 -2.80 0.67
CA LEU A 571 -56.51 -2.93 -0.45
C LEU A 571 -56.25 -1.92 -1.58
N CYS A 572 -55.19 -1.11 -1.49
CA CYS A 572 -54.84 -0.01 -2.39
C CYS A 572 -53.43 0.02 -3.02
N SER A 573 -52.58 -0.98 -2.76
CA SER A 573 -51.10 -1.11 -2.92
C SER A 573 -50.35 -0.44 -4.08
N SER A 574 -50.61 0.85 -4.29
CA SER A 574 -49.91 1.80 -5.14
C SER A 574 -50.30 3.27 -4.89
N ASP A 575 -51.17 3.55 -3.91
CA ASP A 575 -51.86 4.83 -3.68
C ASP A 575 -52.00 5.09 -2.16
N GLU A 576 -50.88 5.45 -1.50
CA GLU A 576 -50.68 5.83 -0.07
C GLU A 576 -51.97 6.22 0.70
N GLY A 577 -52.35 5.43 1.71
CA GLY A 577 -53.60 5.64 2.44
C GLY A 577 -53.64 5.24 3.92
N TYR A 578 -54.65 5.72 4.64
CA TYR A 578 -54.69 5.62 6.11
C TYR A 578 -56.05 5.17 6.69
N SER A 579 -57.03 4.85 5.84
CA SER A 579 -58.32 4.32 6.28
C SER A 579 -58.18 3.00 7.04
N THR A 580 -59.10 2.77 7.99
CA THR A 580 -59.04 1.66 8.97
C THR A 580 -60.34 0.87 9.12
N ILE A 581 -61.45 1.32 8.51
CA ILE A 581 -62.80 0.80 8.79
C ILE A 581 -63.37 -0.05 7.65
N ASP A 582 -63.24 0.39 6.38
CA ASP A 582 -63.81 -0.31 5.20
C ASP A 582 -62.72 -0.96 4.31
N ARG A 583 -61.87 -0.16 3.65
CA ARG A 583 -60.78 -0.59 2.77
C ARG A 583 -59.44 -0.18 3.39
N ILE A 584 -58.94 -0.97 4.32
CA ILE A 584 -57.65 -0.72 5.02
C ILE A 584 -56.54 -0.38 4.00
N GLY A 585 -55.78 0.67 4.31
CA GLY A 585 -54.67 1.20 3.49
C GLY A 585 -55.09 2.06 2.29
N CYS A 586 -56.39 2.32 2.10
CA CYS A 586 -56.82 3.21 1.04
C CYS A 586 -56.79 4.70 1.42
N PRO A 587 -56.63 5.61 0.44
CA PRO A 587 -56.61 7.04 0.69
C PRO A 587 -57.82 7.48 1.50
N ASP A 588 -57.56 8.20 2.57
CA ASP A 588 -58.50 8.81 3.51
C ASP A 588 -58.07 10.28 3.60
N ALA A 589 -58.99 11.22 3.33
CA ALA A 589 -58.65 12.62 3.07
C ALA A 589 -58.90 13.57 4.25
N ASP A 590 -59.60 13.11 5.30
CA ASP A 590 -59.86 13.88 6.52
C ASP A 590 -59.56 13.10 7.83
N GLU A 591 -59.09 11.85 7.73
CA GLU A 591 -58.59 10.97 8.80
C GLU A 591 -59.69 10.38 9.71
N ASP A 592 -60.92 10.22 9.21
CA ASP A 592 -62.05 9.62 9.95
C ASP A 592 -62.00 8.08 10.04
N GLY A 593 -61.33 7.42 9.09
CA GLY A 593 -61.13 5.98 9.00
C GLY A 593 -61.84 5.27 7.85
N TYR A 594 -62.68 5.92 7.04
CA TYR A 594 -63.29 5.38 5.82
C TYR A 594 -62.50 5.81 4.56
N SER A 595 -62.53 4.96 3.53
CA SER A 595 -61.79 5.21 2.29
C SER A 595 -62.51 6.15 1.32
N ASN A 596 -61.75 7.04 0.68
CA ASN A 596 -62.23 7.92 -0.38
C ASN A 596 -62.87 7.13 -1.54
N PRO A 597 -63.96 7.63 -2.15
CA PRO A 597 -64.62 6.96 -3.27
C PRO A 597 -63.80 7.05 -4.57
N ASP A 598 -63.72 5.94 -5.30
CA ASP A 598 -62.97 5.81 -6.56
C ASP A 598 -63.80 5.20 -7.72
N ASP A 599 -63.15 4.92 -8.86
CA ASP A 599 -63.77 4.33 -10.06
C ASP A 599 -64.30 2.87 -9.85
N GLY A 600 -64.00 2.23 -8.72
CA GLY A 600 -64.32 0.83 -8.38
C GLY A 600 -65.06 0.60 -7.05
N TRP A 601 -65.05 1.58 -6.13
CA TRP A 601 -65.75 1.58 -4.84
C TRP A 601 -66.32 2.96 -4.59
N THR A 602 -67.65 3.09 -4.64
CA THR A 602 -68.34 4.36 -4.46
C THR A 602 -68.95 4.46 -3.05
N ALA A 603 -69.45 5.63 -2.66
CA ALA A 603 -70.19 5.78 -1.41
C ALA A 603 -71.35 4.78 -1.28
N ALA A 604 -71.97 4.40 -2.40
CA ALA A 604 -73.03 3.39 -2.45
C ALA A 604 -72.54 1.93 -2.27
N ASP A 605 -71.23 1.68 -2.36
CA ASP A 605 -70.60 0.39 -2.09
C ASP A 605 -70.07 0.30 -0.64
N GLY A 606 -69.86 1.45 0.01
CA GLY A 606 -69.37 1.58 1.39
C GLY A 606 -68.16 2.51 1.58
N ALA A 607 -67.75 3.23 0.54
CA ALA A 607 -66.78 4.32 0.65
C ALA A 607 -67.35 5.50 1.46
N ASP A 608 -66.48 6.42 1.84
CA ASP A 608 -66.87 7.72 2.36
C ASP A 608 -67.71 8.53 1.34
N ALA A 609 -68.71 9.25 1.86
CA ALA A 609 -69.58 10.16 1.12
C ALA A 609 -69.11 11.63 1.16
N PHE A 610 -68.32 12.06 2.16
CA PHE A 610 -67.85 13.43 2.33
C PHE A 610 -66.32 13.59 2.56
N PRO A 611 -65.44 13.28 1.58
CA PRO A 611 -63.95 13.30 1.62
C PRO A 611 -63.15 14.54 2.11
N ILE A 612 -63.71 15.39 2.95
CA ILE A 612 -63.14 16.64 3.50
C ILE A 612 -63.81 17.06 4.84
N ASP A 613 -64.59 16.21 5.50
CA ASP A 613 -65.33 16.50 6.75
C ASP A 613 -65.25 15.30 7.71
N ASP A 614 -64.30 15.37 8.67
CA ASP A 614 -63.92 14.36 9.68
C ASP A 614 -65.06 13.93 10.65
N THR A 615 -66.29 14.24 10.31
CA THR A 615 -67.51 13.96 11.07
C THR A 615 -68.63 13.31 10.25
N GLN A 616 -68.51 13.17 8.92
CA GLN A 616 -69.55 12.66 8.03
C GLN A 616 -69.00 11.66 7.01
N TRP A 617 -69.50 10.42 7.04
CA TRP A 617 -69.02 9.35 6.14
C TRP A 617 -70.14 8.60 5.38
N LEU A 618 -71.39 9.02 5.55
CA LEU A 618 -72.56 8.32 5.00
C LEU A 618 -73.64 9.32 4.57
N ASP A 619 -74.16 9.13 3.37
CA ASP A 619 -75.31 9.83 2.78
C ASP A 619 -76.26 8.75 2.22
N SER A 620 -77.30 8.40 2.98
CA SER A 620 -78.15 7.25 2.70
C SER A 620 -79.16 7.46 1.57
N ASP A 621 -79.43 8.70 1.13
CA ASP A 621 -80.39 9.00 0.06
C ASP A 621 -79.87 9.89 -1.10
N SER A 622 -78.63 10.38 -0.97
CA SER A 622 -77.83 11.12 -1.96
C SER A 622 -78.27 12.57 -2.19
N ASP A 623 -78.59 13.31 -1.12
CA ASP A 623 -78.92 14.74 -1.19
C ASP A 623 -77.76 15.70 -0.90
N GLY A 624 -76.70 15.23 -0.22
CA GLY A 624 -75.54 16.03 0.16
C GLY A 624 -75.53 16.56 1.59
N TYR A 625 -76.41 16.08 2.46
CA TYR A 625 -76.32 16.17 3.93
C TYR A 625 -76.02 14.78 4.53
N GLY A 626 -75.30 14.76 5.66
CA GLY A 626 -74.73 13.52 6.18
C GLY A 626 -75.52 12.87 7.31
N ASP A 627 -75.65 11.54 7.28
CA ASP A 627 -76.39 10.71 8.22
C ASP A 627 -75.93 10.86 9.69
N ASN A 628 -74.68 11.26 9.94
CA ASN A 628 -74.16 11.27 11.31
C ASN A 628 -74.78 12.43 12.11
N PRO A 629 -75.36 12.16 13.30
CA PRO A 629 -75.98 13.20 14.10
C PRO A 629 -74.95 14.11 14.80
N ALA A 630 -75.38 15.33 15.13
CA ALA A 630 -74.62 16.29 15.92
C ALA A 630 -73.89 15.63 17.12
N PRO A 631 -72.57 15.81 17.28
CA PRO A 631 -71.80 17.02 16.93
C PRO A 631 -71.25 17.11 15.51
N ALA A 632 -71.53 16.15 14.63
CA ALA A 632 -71.13 16.22 13.22
C ALA A 632 -71.63 17.50 12.52
N GLN A 633 -70.85 17.95 11.54
CA GLN A 633 -71.17 19.11 10.70
C GLN A 633 -72.23 18.71 9.68
N GLN A 634 -73.09 19.67 9.30
CA GLN A 634 -74.12 19.51 8.27
C GLN A 634 -74.92 18.19 8.34
N ALA A 635 -75.22 17.75 9.57
CA ALA A 635 -76.02 16.55 9.84
C ALA A 635 -77.43 16.71 9.28
N ASP A 636 -77.93 15.67 8.61
CA ASP A 636 -79.29 15.65 8.07
C ASP A 636 -80.35 15.46 9.17
N ASP A 637 -81.44 16.23 9.10
CA ASP A 637 -82.64 16.10 9.94
C ASP A 637 -83.69 15.14 9.33
N CYS A 638 -83.42 14.61 8.13
CA CYS A 638 -84.23 13.69 7.33
C CYS A 638 -83.53 12.43 6.69
N PRO A 639 -82.50 11.73 7.29
CA PRO A 639 -81.54 10.77 6.64
C PRO A 639 -81.99 9.61 5.72
N GLU A 640 -83.27 9.47 5.37
CA GLU A 640 -83.76 8.50 4.38
C GLU A 640 -84.86 9.12 3.48
N THR A 641 -84.87 10.45 3.30
CA THR A 641 -85.89 11.21 2.51
C THR A 641 -85.34 12.53 1.92
N TYR A 642 -84.44 12.41 0.93
CA TYR A 642 -83.90 13.43 0.02
C TYR A 642 -84.59 14.79 0.08
N GLY A 643 -83.82 15.80 0.49
CA GLY A 643 -84.25 17.17 0.62
C GLY A 643 -83.45 18.17 -0.19
N THR A 644 -83.74 19.44 0.09
CA THR A 644 -82.93 20.60 -0.35
C THR A 644 -82.98 21.77 0.65
N SER A 645 -83.62 21.63 1.81
CA SER A 645 -83.70 22.70 2.82
C SER A 645 -82.35 22.95 3.50
N ILE A 646 -82.03 24.23 3.75
CA ILE A 646 -80.71 24.71 4.18
C ILE A 646 -80.75 25.67 5.40
N GLN A 647 -81.95 26.06 5.88
CA GLN A 647 -82.11 27.13 6.88
C GLN A 647 -82.50 26.65 8.29
N ASP A 648 -83.53 25.82 8.40
CA ASP A 648 -84.16 25.41 9.68
C ASP A 648 -83.89 23.94 10.05
N ARG A 649 -84.00 23.08 9.04
CA ARG A 649 -83.71 21.65 9.07
C ARG A 649 -82.87 21.37 7.84
N LEU A 650 -81.77 20.65 8.01
CA LEU A 650 -80.91 20.28 6.90
C LEU A 650 -81.42 18.99 6.26
N GLY A 651 -81.17 18.81 4.96
CA GLY A 651 -81.52 17.61 4.17
C GLY A 651 -83.01 17.23 4.11
N CYS A 652 -83.91 18.13 4.49
CA CYS A 652 -85.35 17.88 4.43
C CYS A 652 -86.00 18.45 3.14
N PRO A 653 -87.16 17.92 2.73
CA PRO A 653 -87.90 18.44 1.58
C PRO A 653 -88.19 19.95 1.68
N ASP A 654 -87.93 20.63 0.56
CA ASP A 654 -88.24 22.04 0.27
C ASP A 654 -88.92 22.05 -1.10
N LEU A 655 -90.22 22.35 -1.13
CA LEU A 655 -91.08 22.16 -2.30
C LEU A 655 -90.97 23.27 -3.36
N ASP A 656 -90.48 24.46 -3.01
CA ASP A 656 -90.43 25.61 -3.92
C ASP A 656 -89.06 26.27 -4.11
N GLY A 657 -88.10 25.98 -3.24
CA GLY A 657 -86.67 26.22 -3.41
C GLY A 657 -86.12 27.49 -2.76
N ASP A 658 -86.70 27.99 -1.66
CA ASP A 658 -86.14 29.12 -0.90
C ASP A 658 -85.14 28.73 0.21
N GLY A 659 -85.12 27.45 0.60
CA GLY A 659 -84.22 26.87 1.60
C GLY A 659 -84.83 26.58 2.97
N TRP A 660 -86.11 26.87 3.24
CA TRP A 660 -86.81 26.38 4.43
C TRP A 660 -87.48 25.02 4.15
N SER A 661 -87.66 24.19 5.18
CA SER A 661 -88.29 22.87 5.01
C SER A 661 -89.83 22.93 4.97
N ASP A 662 -90.47 22.01 4.25
CA ASP A 662 -91.94 21.82 4.14
C ASP A 662 -92.68 21.75 5.50
N GLU A 663 -91.98 21.49 6.62
CA GLU A 663 -92.54 21.42 7.98
C GLU A 663 -92.17 22.63 8.85
N GLY A 664 -91.20 23.44 8.44
CA GLY A 664 -90.79 24.70 9.09
C GLY A 664 -91.36 25.96 8.44
N ASP A 665 -91.71 25.89 7.16
CA ASP A 665 -92.28 26.97 6.35
C ASP A 665 -93.78 27.24 6.65
N ALA A 666 -94.16 28.52 6.65
CA ALA A 666 -95.54 29.00 6.75
C ALA A 666 -96.30 29.03 5.40
N PHE A 667 -95.60 29.10 4.26
CA PHE A 667 -96.18 29.23 2.92
C PHE A 667 -95.47 28.35 1.88
N ASP A 668 -95.53 27.01 2.08
CA ASP A 668 -94.96 25.85 1.33
C ASP A 668 -95.02 25.80 -0.23
N MET A 669 -95.43 26.90 -0.88
CA MET A 669 -95.69 27.07 -2.30
C MET A 669 -95.36 28.50 -2.82
N ASP A 670 -94.82 29.42 -2.00
CA ASP A 670 -94.36 30.76 -2.39
C ASP A 670 -92.98 31.12 -1.80
N ALA A 671 -91.92 30.71 -2.52
CA ALA A 671 -90.46 30.93 -2.36
C ALA A 671 -89.95 32.38 -2.14
N SER A 672 -90.81 33.26 -1.63
CA SER A 672 -90.52 34.60 -1.17
C SER A 672 -91.05 34.88 0.24
N GLN A 673 -91.81 33.97 0.84
CA GLN A 673 -92.39 34.08 2.17
C GLN A 673 -92.25 32.76 2.94
N TRP A 674 -91.47 32.76 4.01
CA TRP A 674 -91.24 31.57 4.84
C TRP A 674 -91.72 31.72 6.29
N LEU A 675 -92.29 32.88 6.65
CA LEU A 675 -92.64 33.23 8.03
C LEU A 675 -93.91 34.10 8.06
N ASP A 676 -94.81 33.76 8.98
CA ASP A 676 -96.02 34.49 9.37
C ASP A 676 -96.01 34.58 10.91
N SER A 677 -95.54 35.72 11.44
CA SER A 677 -95.25 35.85 12.87
C SER A 677 -96.49 36.04 13.76
N ASP A 678 -97.64 36.48 13.22
CA ASP A 678 -98.87 36.70 13.99
C ASP A 678 -100.11 35.90 13.55
N GLY A 679 -100.10 35.35 12.33
CA GLY A 679 -101.11 34.44 11.80
C GLY A 679 -102.23 35.12 10.99
N ASP A 680 -101.99 36.28 10.37
CA ASP A 680 -102.98 36.95 9.51
C ASP A 680 -103.00 36.42 8.06
N GLY A 681 -101.90 35.83 7.59
CA GLY A 681 -101.75 35.25 6.25
C GLY A 681 -101.12 36.17 5.19
N TYR A 682 -100.60 37.33 5.58
CA TYR A 682 -99.51 38.03 4.89
C TYR A 682 -98.16 37.57 5.48
N GLY A 683 -97.09 37.61 4.70
CA GLY A 683 -95.79 37.08 5.13
C GLY A 683 -94.80 38.16 5.55
N ASP A 684 -94.00 37.88 6.58
CA ASP A 684 -93.04 38.80 7.23
C ASP A 684 -92.00 39.39 6.26
N ASN A 685 -91.67 38.70 5.16
CA ASN A 685 -90.58 39.14 4.29
C ASN A 685 -91.01 40.39 3.50
N PRO A 686 -90.20 41.46 3.48
CA PRO A 686 -90.55 42.69 2.78
C PRO A 686 -90.45 42.55 1.25
N ALA A 687 -91.13 43.46 0.54
CA ALA A 687 -91.03 43.60 -0.91
C ALA A 687 -89.56 43.58 -1.40
N PRO A 688 -89.20 42.74 -2.39
CA PRO A 688 -90.04 42.31 -3.52
C PRO A 688 -90.80 40.98 -3.33
N ALA A 689 -90.87 40.43 -2.11
CA ALA A 689 -91.70 39.26 -1.83
C ALA A 689 -93.18 39.44 -2.21
N ASN A 690 -93.87 38.32 -2.42
CA ASN A 690 -95.32 38.30 -2.66
C ASN A 690 -96.07 38.64 -1.37
N THR A 691 -97.15 39.42 -1.49
CA THR A 691 -98.06 39.78 -0.38
C THR A 691 -97.33 40.06 0.96
N PRO A 692 -96.34 40.98 0.97
CA PRO A 692 -95.52 41.23 2.14
C PRO A 692 -96.30 42.03 3.17
N ASP A 693 -96.25 41.62 4.43
CA ASP A 693 -96.83 42.38 5.52
C ASP A 693 -96.02 43.67 5.78
N ALA A 694 -96.74 44.74 6.13
CA ALA A 694 -96.18 46.00 6.59
C ALA A 694 -96.29 46.18 8.12
N CYS A 695 -96.94 45.27 8.85
CA CYS A 695 -97.06 45.24 10.30
C CYS A 695 -96.76 43.85 10.97
N PRO A 696 -95.62 43.16 10.71
CA PRO A 696 -95.39 41.72 11.06
C PRO A 696 -95.43 41.26 12.53
N ASP A 697 -95.87 42.11 13.46
CA ASP A 697 -96.06 41.80 14.89
C ASP A 697 -97.53 42.08 15.35
N ASP A 698 -98.41 42.60 14.48
CA ASP A 698 -99.58 43.44 14.85
C ASP A 698 -100.86 43.19 14.00
N TRP A 699 -101.19 41.91 13.68
CA TRP A 699 -102.38 41.35 12.99
C TRP A 699 -103.37 42.33 12.35
N GLY A 700 -103.53 42.26 11.02
CA GLY A 700 -104.37 43.18 10.29
C GLY A 700 -105.32 42.58 9.24
N ASP A 701 -105.99 43.49 8.53
CA ASP A 701 -106.80 43.19 7.34
C ASP A 701 -106.84 44.33 6.31
N SER A 702 -105.91 45.30 6.38
CA SER A 702 -105.72 46.35 5.37
C SER A 702 -105.23 45.76 4.03
N THR A 703 -105.65 46.34 2.90
CA THR A 703 -105.49 45.71 1.58
C THR A 703 -105.03 46.63 0.43
N LEU A 704 -104.81 47.93 0.67
CA LEU A 704 -104.59 48.91 -0.41
C LEU A 704 -103.21 49.59 -0.42
N ASP A 705 -102.75 50.09 0.72
CA ASP A 705 -101.53 50.92 0.81
C ASP A 705 -100.41 50.24 1.61
N ARG A 706 -100.82 49.52 2.64
CA ARG A 706 -100.08 48.55 3.44
C ARG A 706 -100.95 47.31 3.54
N LEU A 707 -100.32 46.14 3.45
CA LEU A 707 -100.97 44.86 3.69
C LEU A 707 -100.70 44.46 5.14
N GLY A 708 -101.55 43.59 5.71
CA GLY A 708 -101.45 43.03 7.06
C GLY A 708 -101.44 44.02 8.24
N CYS A 709 -101.73 45.30 8.00
CA CYS A 709 -101.89 46.29 9.07
C CYS A 709 -103.37 46.42 9.52
N PRO A 710 -103.62 46.91 10.75
CA PRO A 710 -104.98 47.21 11.20
C PRO A 710 -105.67 48.32 10.39
N ASP A 711 -106.91 48.07 9.96
CA ASP A 711 -107.87 49.03 9.39
C ASP A 711 -109.11 49.09 10.30
N SER A 712 -109.25 50.17 11.07
CA SER A 712 -110.31 50.30 12.08
C SER A 712 -111.69 50.65 11.50
N ASP A 713 -111.80 51.12 10.25
CA ASP A 713 -113.08 51.59 9.67
C ASP A 713 -113.56 50.84 8.41
N GLY A 714 -112.67 50.09 7.76
CA GLY A 714 -112.96 49.10 6.72
C GLY A 714 -112.99 49.66 5.30
N ASP A 715 -112.15 50.65 5.02
CA ASP A 715 -111.99 51.31 3.72
C ASP A 715 -110.88 50.68 2.84
N GLY A 716 -109.92 50.00 3.48
CA GLY A 716 -108.82 49.25 2.88
C GLY A 716 -107.44 49.87 3.09
N TRP A 717 -107.37 51.11 3.60
CA TRP A 717 -106.12 51.76 4.04
C TRP A 717 -105.83 51.47 5.52
N ALA A 718 -104.56 51.36 5.89
CA ALA A 718 -104.16 51.13 7.27
C ALA A 718 -104.30 52.38 8.18
N ASP A 719 -104.75 52.19 9.43
CA ASP A 719 -105.00 53.26 10.43
C ASP A 719 -103.89 54.31 10.51
N LEU A 720 -102.64 53.84 10.57
CA LEU A 720 -101.47 54.71 10.65
C LEU A 720 -101.37 55.55 9.36
N GLY A 721 -101.62 56.84 9.40
CA GLY A 721 -101.39 57.71 8.23
C GLY A 721 -102.55 57.77 7.23
N ASP A 722 -103.68 57.12 7.52
CA ASP A 722 -104.97 57.65 7.12
C ASP A 722 -105.18 59.02 7.81
N ALA A 723 -105.59 60.04 7.05
CA ALA A 723 -105.78 61.39 7.58
C ALA A 723 -107.10 61.60 8.36
N PHE A 724 -108.03 60.65 8.30
CA PHE A 724 -109.43 60.80 8.75
C PHE A 724 -110.05 59.63 9.55
N LEU A 725 -109.40 58.46 9.69
CA LEU A 725 -109.43 57.42 10.76
C LEU A 725 -110.77 56.85 11.31
N ASP A 726 -111.89 57.57 11.21
CA ASP A 726 -113.24 57.25 11.68
C ASP A 726 -114.25 57.36 10.50
N ASN A 727 -113.79 57.41 9.25
CA ASN A 727 -114.55 57.91 8.10
C ASN A 727 -114.13 57.40 6.69
N VAL A 728 -114.19 56.07 6.48
CA VAL A 728 -114.46 55.18 5.31
C VAL A 728 -114.73 55.74 3.89
N ARG A 729 -114.19 56.91 3.58
CA ARG A 729 -114.54 57.83 2.47
C ARG A 729 -113.49 58.91 2.21
N LEU A 730 -112.73 59.29 3.24
CA LEU A 730 -111.64 60.26 3.22
C LEU A 730 -110.44 59.56 3.84
N TRP A 731 -109.25 59.72 3.25
CA TRP A 731 -108.01 59.10 3.74
C TRP A 731 -106.77 59.99 3.52
N SER A 732 -106.93 61.20 2.95
CA SER A 732 -105.79 62.04 2.54
C SER A 732 -106.06 63.55 2.63
N ASP A 733 -105.05 64.25 3.14
CA ASP A 733 -104.90 65.70 3.25
C ASP A 733 -103.43 65.97 2.87
N ALA A 734 -103.19 66.28 1.59
CA ALA A 734 -101.86 66.23 0.99
C ALA A 734 -100.93 67.40 1.36
N ASP A 735 -101.47 68.52 1.84
CA ASP A 735 -100.67 69.70 2.23
C ASP A 735 -100.78 70.10 3.71
N GLY A 736 -101.70 69.48 4.46
CA GLY A 736 -101.73 69.46 5.92
C GLY A 736 -102.42 70.65 6.56
N ASP A 737 -103.32 71.33 5.83
CA ASP A 737 -104.05 72.49 6.33
C ASP A 737 -105.35 72.14 7.09
N GLY A 738 -105.82 70.89 6.97
CA GLY A 738 -107.03 70.35 7.58
C GLY A 738 -108.21 70.14 6.62
N TYR A 739 -108.01 70.32 5.30
CA TYR A 739 -109.00 70.01 4.26
C TYR A 739 -108.57 68.80 3.41
N ALA A 740 -109.53 67.89 3.14
CA ALA A 740 -109.29 66.62 2.47
C ALA A 740 -109.15 66.76 0.94
N ASP A 741 -108.27 65.96 0.35
CA ASP A 741 -108.09 65.88 -1.10
C ASP A 741 -109.34 65.33 -1.82
N GLN A 742 -110.07 64.42 -1.16
CA GLN A 742 -111.22 63.75 -1.77
C GLN A 742 -112.38 64.73 -1.96
N GLN A 743 -112.58 65.12 -3.22
CA GLN A 743 -113.56 66.12 -3.65
C GLN A 743 -115.02 65.71 -3.44
N GLY A 744 -115.83 66.65 -2.93
CA GLY A 744 -117.29 66.52 -2.81
C GLY A 744 -117.84 66.52 -1.38
N THR A 745 -117.02 66.82 -0.38
CA THR A 745 -117.46 67.03 1.01
C THR A 745 -117.46 68.53 1.38
N ASN A 746 -117.85 68.86 2.61
CA ASN A 746 -117.71 70.21 3.18
C ASN A 746 -116.34 70.47 3.82
N LEU A 747 -115.40 69.53 3.66
CA LEU A 747 -114.00 69.64 4.04
C LEU A 747 -113.08 69.40 2.83
N SER A 748 -113.61 69.33 1.60
CA SER A 748 -112.76 69.22 0.41
C SER A 748 -112.08 70.55 0.10
N ASP A 749 -110.78 70.51 -0.19
CA ASP A 749 -110.02 71.73 -0.45
C ASP A 749 -110.23 72.32 -1.88
N ASP A 750 -110.10 73.64 -2.02
CA ASP A 750 -110.07 74.42 -3.27
C ASP A 750 -108.63 74.65 -3.78
N CYS A 751 -107.59 74.22 -3.05
CA CYS A 751 -106.16 74.46 -3.29
C CYS A 751 -105.18 73.24 -3.13
N PRO A 752 -105.55 71.95 -3.30
CA PRO A 752 -104.88 70.84 -2.60
C PRO A 752 -103.43 70.62 -3.04
N GLY A 753 -102.48 71.22 -2.32
CA GLY A 753 -101.07 71.41 -2.71
C GLY A 753 -100.52 72.84 -2.57
N GLU A 754 -101.28 73.82 -2.06
CA GLU A 754 -100.85 75.20 -1.75
C GLU A 754 -101.25 75.66 -0.32
N ALA A 755 -101.29 74.73 0.64
CA ALA A 755 -101.39 74.86 2.11
C ALA A 755 -101.73 76.26 2.64
N GLY A 756 -103.00 76.46 2.98
CA GLY A 756 -103.54 77.79 3.19
C GLY A 756 -104.28 78.04 4.49
N SER A 757 -104.54 79.32 4.74
CA SER A 757 -105.39 79.78 5.85
C SER A 757 -106.53 80.70 5.38
N SER A 758 -106.64 80.97 4.08
CA SER A 758 -107.77 81.71 3.55
C SER A 758 -109.07 80.96 3.82
N SER A 759 -110.01 81.67 4.43
CA SER A 759 -111.24 81.07 4.99
C SER A 759 -112.49 81.91 4.70
N GLU A 760 -112.33 83.07 4.08
CA GLU A 760 -113.42 83.98 3.68
C GLU A 760 -113.67 83.99 2.15
N ASP A 761 -112.73 83.54 1.30
CA ASP A 761 -112.88 83.53 -0.17
C ASP A 761 -112.69 82.17 -0.87
N ARG A 762 -111.48 81.62 -0.87
CA ARG A 762 -111.17 80.23 -1.28
C ARG A 762 -110.79 79.46 -0.02
N LEU A 763 -111.23 78.22 0.14
CA LEU A 763 -110.71 77.40 1.24
C LEU A 763 -109.29 76.91 0.91
N GLY A 764 -108.50 76.71 1.95
CA GLY A 764 -107.14 76.16 1.91
C GLY A 764 -106.09 76.84 1.02
N CYS A 765 -106.27 78.12 0.68
CA CYS A 765 -105.30 78.87 -0.13
C CYS A 765 -104.43 79.85 0.68
N VAL A 766 -103.27 80.19 0.10
CA VAL A 766 -102.27 81.08 0.72
C VAL A 766 -102.84 82.47 1.03
N ASP A 767 -102.69 82.88 2.29
CA ASP A 767 -102.90 84.22 2.86
C ASP A 767 -101.58 84.62 3.54
N ALA A 768 -100.74 85.42 2.86
CA ALA A 768 -99.35 85.63 3.27
C ALA A 768 -99.13 86.77 4.29
N ASP A 769 -100.16 87.59 4.58
CA ASP A 769 -100.08 88.60 5.63
C ASP A 769 -101.11 88.47 6.77
N GLY A 770 -102.04 87.51 6.66
CA GLY A 770 -102.85 86.99 7.76
C GLY A 770 -104.15 87.76 8.00
N ASP A 771 -104.73 88.31 6.93
CA ASP A 771 -105.96 89.14 6.95
C ASP A 771 -107.25 88.32 6.74
N GLY A 772 -107.12 87.05 6.32
CA GLY A 772 -108.20 86.07 6.13
C GLY A 772 -108.58 85.81 4.67
N TRP A 773 -108.07 86.62 3.75
CA TRP A 773 -108.28 86.55 2.31
C TRP A 773 -107.06 85.97 1.60
N SER A 774 -107.28 85.22 0.51
CA SER A 774 -106.16 84.72 -0.29
C SER A 774 -105.33 85.85 -0.91
N ASP A 775 -104.01 85.63 -1.08
CA ASP A 775 -103.05 86.56 -1.72
C ASP A 775 -103.51 87.02 -3.11
N ALA A 776 -104.29 86.18 -3.80
CA ALA A 776 -104.86 86.47 -5.11
C ALA A 776 -106.03 87.48 -5.07
N GLY A 777 -106.65 87.68 -3.90
CA GLY A 777 -107.70 88.65 -3.64
C GLY A 777 -107.20 90.05 -3.27
N ASP A 778 -106.02 90.16 -2.65
CA ASP A 778 -105.51 91.44 -2.14
C ASP A 778 -104.65 92.23 -3.17
N SER A 779 -104.61 93.55 -3.00
CA SER A 779 -103.78 94.51 -3.75
C SER A 779 -102.57 95.05 -2.95
N TYR A 780 -102.33 94.61 -1.71
CA TYR A 780 -101.07 94.76 -0.98
C TYR A 780 -100.65 93.47 -0.20
N PRO A 781 -100.66 92.25 -0.78
CA PRO A 781 -100.47 90.99 -0.03
C PRO A 781 -99.03 90.84 0.51
N ALA A 782 -98.75 91.52 1.63
CA ALA A 782 -97.48 91.84 2.29
C ALA A 782 -97.57 93.09 3.22
N ASP A 783 -98.74 93.73 3.38
CA ASP A 783 -99.01 94.91 4.21
C ASP A 783 -100.45 94.83 4.77
N ALA A 784 -100.65 93.87 5.70
CA ALA A 784 -101.86 93.55 6.49
C ALA A 784 -102.56 94.75 7.20
N SER A 785 -102.08 95.97 6.96
CA SER A 785 -102.76 97.20 7.35
C SER A 785 -103.61 97.83 6.22
N ARG A 786 -103.58 97.32 4.97
CA ARG A 786 -104.07 98.04 3.77
C ARG A 786 -104.41 97.14 2.57
N HIS A 787 -105.28 97.63 1.64
CA HIS A 787 -105.51 96.97 0.33
C HIS A 787 -105.70 97.87 -0.94
N VAL A 788 -105.16 99.13 -1.07
CA VAL A 788 -105.21 99.99 -2.33
C VAL A 788 -104.19 101.18 -2.49
N LYS A 789 -103.76 101.54 -3.74
CA LYS A 789 -102.79 102.65 -4.15
C LYS A 789 -103.39 103.84 -5.00
N SER A 790 -102.61 104.92 -5.26
CA SER A 790 -102.99 106.10 -6.09
C SER A 790 -101.79 106.93 -6.67
N LEU A 791 -101.87 107.45 -7.93
CA LEU A 791 -100.99 108.50 -8.51
C LEU A 791 -101.44 109.04 -9.90
N LEU A 792 -100.75 110.06 -10.42
CA LEU A 792 -100.94 110.75 -11.73
C LEU A 792 -99.61 111.42 -12.20
N PRO A 793 -99.44 111.88 -13.46
CA PRO A 793 -99.95 111.36 -14.75
C PRO A 793 -98.89 111.34 -15.90
N MET A 794 -98.92 110.35 -16.79
CA MET A 794 -98.20 110.34 -18.09
C MET A 794 -98.84 109.31 -19.06
N ILE A 795 -98.26 109.12 -20.26
CA ILE A 795 -98.62 108.12 -21.30
C ILE A 795 -99.87 108.45 -22.16
N MET A 796 -99.64 108.63 -23.47
CA MET A 796 -100.61 108.36 -24.55
C MET A 796 -99.88 108.05 -25.88
N LEU A 797 -99.74 106.75 -26.15
CA LEU A 797 -99.92 106.08 -27.46
C LEU A 797 -99.11 106.52 -28.71
N ILE A 798 -98.17 105.66 -29.13
CA ILE A 798 -97.48 105.59 -30.44
C ILE A 798 -97.20 104.10 -30.74
N LEU A 799 -97.24 103.51 -31.95
CA LEU A 799 -98.06 103.63 -33.19
C LEU A 799 -97.41 102.71 -34.28
N VAL A 800 -98.23 101.96 -35.07
CA VAL A 800 -97.83 101.36 -36.40
C VAL A 800 -96.85 100.14 -36.29
N VAL A 801 -96.88 99.04 -37.09
CA VAL A 801 -96.76 98.81 -38.57
C VAL A 801 -97.59 97.59 -39.05
N LEU A 802 -97.97 97.52 -40.35
CA LEU A 802 -98.76 96.46 -41.02
C LEU A 802 -98.41 96.28 -42.54
N VAL A 803 -98.92 95.20 -43.19
CA VAL A 803 -98.97 94.87 -44.67
C VAL A 803 -97.65 94.35 -45.32
N GLY A 804 -97.60 93.42 -46.30
CA GLY A 804 -98.60 92.52 -46.93
C GLY A 804 -98.48 92.33 -48.48
N GLY A 805 -98.65 91.10 -49.04
CA GLY A 805 -98.62 90.81 -50.51
C GLY A 805 -98.96 89.34 -50.91
N THR A 806 -99.46 89.05 -52.14
CA THR A 806 -100.00 87.72 -52.58
C THR A 806 -100.07 87.49 -54.12
N ALA A 807 -100.24 86.23 -54.61
CA ALA A 807 -100.97 85.88 -55.86
C ALA A 807 -101.20 84.33 -56.09
N THR A 808 -102.44 83.94 -56.46
CA THR A 808 -102.91 82.70 -57.22
C THR A 808 -102.42 81.27 -56.86
N ALA A 809 -103.17 80.16 -57.01
CA ALA A 809 -104.61 79.79 -57.14
C ALA A 809 -104.67 78.25 -57.43
N VAL A 810 -105.75 77.43 -57.37
CA VAL A 810 -107.05 77.28 -56.67
C VAL A 810 -107.40 75.77 -56.86
N ILE A 811 -107.69 74.86 -55.89
CA ILE A 811 -108.47 74.83 -54.63
C ILE A 811 -109.97 74.48 -54.84
N LEU A 812 -110.62 73.91 -53.80
CA LEU A 812 -112.03 74.07 -53.30
C LEU A 812 -112.78 72.71 -53.14
N ARG A 813 -113.63 72.45 -52.12
CA ARG A 813 -114.22 73.19 -50.96
C ARG A 813 -114.78 72.13 -49.97
N ARG A 814 -114.96 72.30 -48.64
CA ARG A 814 -114.77 73.35 -47.61
C ARG A 814 -113.78 72.80 -46.53
N ARG A 815 -113.29 73.46 -45.45
CA ARG A 815 -113.53 74.70 -44.67
C ARG A 815 -114.56 74.72 -43.51
N GLY A 816 -114.02 74.66 -42.29
CA GLY A 816 -114.59 75.11 -41.01
C GLY A 816 -113.45 75.28 -39.97
N LYS A 817 -113.69 76.08 -38.92
CA LYS A 817 -112.94 76.10 -37.65
C LYS A 817 -113.94 75.67 -36.51
N GLU A 818 -113.75 75.58 -35.18
CA GLU A 818 -112.76 75.84 -34.09
C GLU A 818 -112.93 74.67 -33.05
N GLY A 819 -112.12 74.40 -32.02
CA GLY A 819 -110.85 74.96 -31.51
C GLY A 819 -110.64 74.66 -29.99
N ALA A 820 -109.40 74.82 -29.48
CA ALA A 820 -108.97 74.81 -28.05
C ALA A 820 -108.88 73.47 -27.25
N ILE A 821 -108.25 73.59 -26.06
CA ILE A 821 -108.15 72.69 -24.87
C ILE A 821 -107.08 71.54 -24.91
N PRO A 822 -106.28 71.34 -23.82
CA PRO A 822 -105.23 70.31 -23.70
C PRO A 822 -105.50 69.20 -22.65
N HIS A 823 -104.66 68.15 -22.67
CA HIS A 823 -104.18 67.31 -21.54
C HIS A 823 -102.75 66.87 -21.93
N LEU A 824 -101.68 66.90 -21.12
CA LEU A 824 -101.41 66.49 -19.71
C LEU A 824 -101.21 64.98 -19.51
N THR A 825 -100.19 64.66 -18.69
CA THR A 825 -99.45 63.38 -18.49
C THR A 825 -98.50 62.95 -19.63
N ALA A 826 -97.31 62.41 -19.38
CA ALA A 826 -96.40 62.49 -18.20
C ALA A 826 -94.93 62.28 -18.67
N PRO A 827 -93.91 62.78 -17.96
CA PRO A 827 -92.52 62.75 -18.43
C PRO A 827 -91.73 61.46 -18.11
N GLU A 828 -90.83 61.14 -19.04
CA GLU A 828 -89.76 60.14 -19.00
C GLU A 828 -88.56 60.61 -18.14
N MET A 829 -87.96 59.71 -17.33
CA MET A 829 -86.53 59.79 -16.95
C MET A 829 -85.90 58.40 -16.68
N THR A 830 -84.65 58.25 -17.15
CA THR A 830 -83.64 57.20 -16.88
C THR A 830 -82.27 57.92 -16.85
N PRO A 831 -81.07 57.28 -16.74
CA PRO A 831 -80.67 55.90 -16.40
C PRO A 831 -79.67 55.90 -15.19
N PRO A 832 -78.80 54.89 -14.98
CA PRO A 832 -77.53 54.79 -15.73
C PRO A 832 -77.07 53.35 -16.11
N PRO A 833 -76.03 53.17 -16.97
CA PRO A 833 -75.57 51.86 -17.45
C PRO A 833 -74.21 51.38 -16.88
N VAL A 834 -73.88 50.10 -17.08
CA VAL A 834 -72.55 49.49 -16.81
C VAL A 834 -72.06 48.70 -18.05
N LEU A 835 -70.76 48.37 -18.10
CA LEU A 835 -69.98 48.06 -19.32
C LEU A 835 -69.44 46.62 -19.40
N ALA A 836 -69.06 46.22 -20.61
CA ALA A 836 -68.06 45.20 -20.97
C ALA A 836 -66.90 45.91 -21.74
N PRO A 837 -65.68 45.34 -22.03
CA PRO A 837 -65.40 43.90 -22.23
C PRO A 837 -63.95 43.37 -21.91
N ALA A 838 -63.71 42.10 -22.30
CA ALA A 838 -62.48 41.50 -22.88
C ALA A 838 -61.34 40.87 -21.99
N PRO A 839 -60.71 39.76 -22.47
CA PRO A 839 -59.50 39.09 -21.90
C PRO A 839 -58.23 39.27 -22.80
N PRO A 840 -57.11 38.51 -22.67
CA PRO A 840 -56.31 38.03 -21.51
C PRO A 840 -54.80 38.48 -21.60
N ALA A 841 -53.94 38.21 -20.59
CA ALA A 841 -52.46 38.21 -20.75
C ALA A 841 -51.64 37.58 -19.58
N ASP A 842 -50.58 36.85 -19.96
CA ASP A 842 -49.35 36.51 -19.19
C ASP A 842 -48.12 37.20 -19.86
N PRO A 843 -46.88 37.16 -19.34
CA PRO A 843 -46.36 37.10 -17.95
C PRO A 843 -45.52 38.38 -17.63
N PRO A 844 -44.68 38.50 -16.57
CA PRO A 844 -43.26 38.01 -16.66
C PRO A 844 -42.45 37.75 -15.35
N GLY A 845 -41.46 36.86 -15.46
CA GLY A 845 -40.04 37.15 -15.16
C GLY A 845 -39.55 37.56 -13.75
N LEU A 846 -39.01 36.57 -13.03
CA LEU A 846 -37.88 36.60 -12.06
C LEU A 846 -37.15 37.93 -11.78
N ILE A 847 -36.95 38.24 -10.48
CA ILE A 847 -35.90 39.15 -9.96
C ILE A 847 -35.25 38.49 -8.72
N PRO A 848 -33.91 38.39 -8.59
CA PRO A 848 -33.26 37.67 -7.48
C PRO A 848 -32.52 38.55 -6.46
N GLU A 849 -32.70 38.26 -5.16
CA GLU A 849 -31.80 38.61 -4.03
C GLU A 849 -32.02 37.58 -2.89
N PRO A 850 -31.07 37.38 -1.96
CA PRO A 850 -29.62 37.25 -2.10
C PRO A 850 -29.14 35.85 -1.64
N PRO A 851 -27.88 35.42 -1.93
CA PRO A 851 -27.38 34.14 -1.44
C PRO A 851 -27.20 34.14 0.09
N GLY A 852 -27.92 33.25 0.77
CA GLY A 852 -27.60 32.84 2.14
C GLY A 852 -26.27 32.09 2.19
N LEU A 853 -25.61 32.10 3.35
CA LEU A 853 -24.34 31.40 3.54
C LEU A 853 -24.55 29.88 3.51
N PRO A 854 -23.71 29.10 2.81
CA PRO A 854 -23.66 27.66 3.02
C PRO A 854 -23.10 27.39 4.43
N PRO A 855 -23.59 26.37 5.16
CA PRO A 855 -22.90 25.85 6.33
C PRO A 855 -21.54 25.25 5.91
N GLU A 856 -20.57 25.30 6.81
CA GLU A 856 -19.32 24.54 6.64
C GLU A 856 -19.61 23.03 6.67
N PRO A 857 -18.83 22.20 5.95
CA PRO A 857 -18.95 20.75 6.05
C PRO A 857 -18.70 20.28 7.49
N PRO A 858 -19.35 19.19 7.95
CA PRO A 858 -19.05 18.60 9.26
C PRO A 858 -17.57 18.21 9.36
N GLY A 859 -17.05 18.24 10.58
CA GLY A 859 -15.62 18.19 10.84
C GLY A 859 -14.94 16.91 10.38
N LEU A 860 -13.76 17.07 9.78
CA LEU A 860 -12.73 16.04 9.82
C LEU A 860 -12.21 15.97 11.27
N ASP A 861 -12.81 15.11 12.09
CA ASP A 861 -12.16 14.66 13.32
C ASP A 861 -10.90 13.85 12.95
N PRO A 862 -9.87 13.87 13.81
CA PRO A 862 -8.49 13.64 13.38
C PRO A 862 -8.18 12.18 13.01
N GLU A 863 -7.33 12.02 11.99
CA GLU A 863 -6.61 10.76 11.75
C GLU A 863 -5.91 10.28 13.03
N PRO A 864 -5.84 8.96 13.28
CA PRO A 864 -5.10 8.42 14.41
C PRO A 864 -3.62 8.83 14.32
N PRO A 865 -2.92 9.00 15.45
CA PRO A 865 -1.52 9.40 15.44
C PRO A 865 -0.68 8.35 14.72
N VAL A 866 0.03 8.77 13.67
CA VAL A 866 1.10 7.98 13.06
C VAL A 866 2.08 7.57 14.17
N PRO A 867 2.42 6.27 14.30
CA PRO A 867 3.31 5.82 15.35
C PRO A 867 4.68 6.51 15.24
N GLU A 868 5.24 6.89 16.38
CA GLU A 868 6.69 7.12 16.45
C GLU A 868 7.40 5.80 16.09
N PRO A 869 8.57 5.82 15.43
CA PRO A 869 9.30 4.60 15.18
C PRO A 869 9.74 4.00 16.52
N GLU A 870 9.09 2.90 16.91
CA GLU A 870 9.54 2.09 18.03
C GLU A 870 10.98 1.64 17.74
N ALA A 871 11.84 1.74 18.76
CA ALA A 871 13.19 1.23 18.63
C ALA A 871 13.12 -0.29 18.51
N GLU A 872 13.79 -0.85 17.51
CA GLU A 872 13.91 -2.30 17.32
C GLU A 872 14.31 -2.95 18.64
N GLU A 873 13.52 -3.91 19.14
CA GLU A 873 13.93 -4.75 20.27
C GLU A 873 15.00 -5.73 19.79
N VAL A 874 16.23 -5.21 19.66
CA VAL A 874 17.43 -6.01 19.42
C VAL A 874 17.76 -6.73 20.72
N GLY A 875 17.03 -7.81 21.02
CA GLY A 875 17.16 -8.60 22.24
C GLY A 875 16.13 -9.75 22.30
N PRO A 876 16.45 -10.86 22.97
CA PRO A 876 15.54 -12.01 23.08
C PRO A 876 14.48 -11.81 24.18
N PRO A 877 13.39 -12.61 24.19
CA PRO A 877 12.29 -12.45 25.12
C PRO A 877 12.71 -12.60 26.60
N ILE A 878 12.28 -11.65 27.45
CA ILE A 878 12.58 -11.64 28.88
C ILE A 878 11.73 -12.69 29.61
N PRO A 879 12.30 -13.58 30.45
CA PRO A 879 11.56 -14.55 31.26
C PRO A 879 10.55 -13.91 32.23
N GLU A 880 9.54 -14.68 32.67
CA GLU A 880 8.55 -14.21 33.67
C GLU A 880 9.18 -13.76 35.02
N GLU A 881 10.35 -14.27 35.37
CA GLU A 881 11.09 -13.86 36.58
C GLU A 881 11.87 -12.54 36.42
N GLY A 882 11.98 -12.02 35.18
CA GLY A 882 12.74 -10.82 34.83
C GLY A 882 14.20 -11.08 34.46
N ILE A 883 14.92 -10.02 34.07
CA ILE A 883 16.35 -10.11 33.73
C ILE A 883 17.22 -10.38 34.98
N PRO A 884 18.36 -11.09 34.87
CA PRO A 884 19.17 -11.52 36.02
C PRO A 884 19.60 -10.39 36.97
N GLU A 885 19.67 -10.68 38.28
CA GLU A 885 19.91 -9.65 39.32
C GLU A 885 21.22 -8.88 39.10
N GLY A 886 21.10 -7.60 38.76
CA GLY A 886 22.22 -6.67 38.53
C GLY A 886 22.53 -6.40 37.06
N TRP A 887 21.83 -7.01 36.12
CA TRP A 887 21.92 -6.68 34.68
C TRP A 887 21.10 -5.44 34.33
N THR A 888 21.49 -4.75 33.25
CA THR A 888 20.66 -3.74 32.58
C THR A 888 19.97 -4.31 31.34
N LEU A 889 18.93 -3.63 30.86
CA LEU A 889 18.28 -3.98 29.59
C LEU A 889 19.27 -3.94 28.42
N GLU A 890 20.20 -2.98 28.40
CA GLU A 890 21.30 -2.88 27.42
C GLU A 890 22.26 -4.10 27.44
N GLN A 891 22.41 -4.78 28.58
CA GLN A 891 23.17 -6.04 28.66
C GLN A 891 22.33 -7.24 28.21
N TRP A 892 21.04 -7.26 28.56
CA TRP A 892 20.10 -8.29 28.12
C TRP A 892 20.01 -8.34 26.58
N ASN A 893 19.87 -7.17 25.96
CA ASN A 893 19.85 -6.99 24.51
C ASN A 893 21.11 -7.51 23.77
N TYR A 894 22.23 -7.71 24.46
CA TYR A 894 23.50 -8.13 23.85
C TYR A 894 23.94 -9.56 24.22
N TYR A 895 23.55 -10.06 25.40
CA TYR A 895 23.98 -11.37 25.93
C TYR A 895 22.82 -12.26 26.40
N GLY A 896 21.56 -11.84 26.22
CA GLY A 896 20.39 -12.58 26.69
C GLY A 896 20.21 -13.94 26.01
N GLN A 897 20.65 -14.08 24.76
CA GLN A 897 20.48 -15.34 24.01
C GLN A 897 21.45 -16.41 24.54
N GLU A 898 22.74 -16.07 24.62
CA GLU A 898 23.76 -16.92 25.28
C GLU A 898 23.34 -17.33 26.71
N TRP A 899 22.63 -16.45 27.43
CA TRP A 899 22.10 -16.77 28.75
C TRP A 899 20.94 -17.77 28.69
N LEU A 900 19.93 -17.54 27.84
CA LEU A 900 18.79 -18.46 27.65
C LEU A 900 19.26 -19.85 27.18
N ASP A 901 20.19 -19.89 26.22
CA ASP A 901 20.79 -21.13 25.69
C ASP A 901 21.52 -21.89 26.82
N SER A 902 22.24 -21.18 27.70
CA SER A 902 22.96 -21.79 28.83
C SER A 902 22.05 -22.33 29.94
N GLU A 903 20.85 -21.78 30.13
CA GLU A 903 19.85 -22.34 31.04
C GLU A 903 19.13 -23.54 30.39
N ALA A 904 18.99 -23.58 29.06
CA ALA A 904 18.45 -24.72 28.32
C ALA A 904 19.37 -25.95 28.35
N GLU A 905 20.68 -25.77 28.11
CA GLU A 905 21.69 -26.84 28.29
C GLU A 905 21.74 -27.36 29.74
N GLY A 906 21.29 -26.58 30.72
CA GLY A 906 21.24 -26.95 32.13
C GLY A 906 20.19 -27.99 32.52
N VAL A 907 19.27 -28.38 31.62
CA VAL A 907 18.10 -29.21 31.95
C VAL A 907 18.31 -30.71 31.69
N GLU A 908 19.16 -31.11 30.73
CA GLU A 908 19.28 -32.52 30.33
C GLU A 908 20.07 -33.41 31.33
N ASP A 909 20.89 -32.83 32.21
CA ASP A 909 21.90 -33.56 33.01
C ASP A 909 21.40 -34.09 34.39
N GLU A 910 20.09 -34.02 34.68
CA GLU A 910 19.48 -34.49 35.95
C GLU A 910 18.49 -35.68 35.85
N GLU A 911 18.18 -36.23 34.66
CA GLU A 911 17.30 -37.43 34.49
C GLU A 911 18.02 -38.80 34.37
N GLU A 912 19.28 -38.96 34.80
CA GLU A 912 19.84 -40.31 35.07
C GLU A 912 20.64 -40.45 36.39
N LYS A 913 20.00 -40.94 37.48
CA LYS A 913 20.62 -41.32 38.77
C LYS A 913 19.89 -42.46 39.51
#